data_AF-A0AAZ1WVF9-F1
#
_entry.id   AF-A0AAZ1WVF9-F1
#
_cell.length_a   1.000
_cell.length_b   1.000
_cell.length_c   1.000
_cell.angle_alpha   90.00
_cell.angle_beta   90.00
_cell.angle_gamma   90.00
#
_symmetry.space_group_name_H-M   'P 1'
#
loop_
_entity.id
_entity.type
_entity.pdbx_description
1 polymer ?
#
loop_
_entity_poly.entity_id
_entity_poly.type
_entity_poly.pdbx_seq_one_letter_code
_entity_poly.pdbx_strand_id
1 'polypeptide(L)'
;MEVGGRKLTVGTRLAQELAEFGGDLSLEGLHFWKTAFSAMTHPATTVISSCQGAEASETKGDLSSSSDKKVVLLPCKNPPNRKRVQVWLKARKQYESLQKGRRESELLKTERAGLEVEEDGGSERSELPAADRSLKVELCSNLSCTRAQRRKKQSLSLILSPLENTGLRCKSTEASPVSDKGSVCLEQENKNKEDDDDDKTTCLESPELPTWQQSHQPSPSGQGQLSENKPGEDSPEPLSSMRCNSPELLRGNHSPSPLAVSDRDERRTSPQLVHSTPFLRRRWRSKEDLDPVCSTPISQEDPVSQRLQQRRRSQADPLRRVLLTTQMKNQFAALNVPKKDNSQIEGPSIANSYGFKVSMQNLQDAKALHEVQHLTLMTMELHARTRRDLEPDPEFDPICALFYCFSSDTPLPDVDNTQLTGAIVVDKDHQGSSQGCRGRAPLLVRSGVSGLQVTYAADEKMLFDVLVTIMRRFDPDILVGYEVQLHSWGYLLQRSSALGVDLCQQLSRVPGDSKENRFAAERDEYGADTMTEINIIGRITLNLWRVMKTEVTLNNYTFENVAFHVLHQRFPLYSPRTLSDWFDHNTDLYRWKMVDHYVSRVRGCMQLLQQHDIIGRTSELARLFGIQFFHVLTRGSQYRVESMMLRVAKPLNYVPVTPSIQQRAQQRAPQCIPLVMEPESRFYSNSVVVLDFQSLYPSIVIAYNYCFSTCLGHVDNLGTPDEFKFGCTSLRVPPELLYQLRNDITVSPGGIAFVKSSVRKGVLPMMLEEILNTRIMVKQSMKTYKQDKALTKLLDARQLGLKLIANVTFGYTAANYSGRMPSVEVGDSIVHKARETLERAIRMVNDTKKWGARVVYGDTDSMFVLLKGATKEQAFKIGKEIAEAVTATNPKPIKLKFEKVYLPCVLQTKKRYVGYMYESLDQKEPVFDAKGIETVRRDGCPAVSKILERSIKLLFETRDISQVKQFVQRQCVKILDGRASIQDLTFAKEYRGSGSYRPGACIPALELTRRMMAYDRRLEPRVSERVPYVIVYGTPGVPLIQLVRRPTEVLQDPTLRLNATYYITKQILPPLARMFQLIGVDVFSWYQELPRIQKASCSSVVGGEEAGRKGTISQYFTTLHCPVCDELTQLGVCSRCRAEPQRVAVTLYQDMRQWESQQEQLLKICRNCSGCAERQVPCVSLNCPVLYKLSRVNRQLSKAPYLRQLLEQF
;
A
#
# COMPACT_ATOMS: atom_id res chain seq x y z
N MET A 1 -25.40 -4.57 -19.46
CA MET A 1 -25.39 -4.44 -17.98
C MET A 1 -26.73 -4.91 -17.44
N GLU A 2 -26.84 -5.26 -16.17
CA GLU A 2 -28.12 -5.59 -15.53
C GLU A 2 -28.27 -4.77 -14.26
N VAL A 3 -29.39 -4.07 -14.12
CA VAL A 3 -29.67 -3.16 -12.99
C VAL A 3 -31.11 -3.38 -12.58
N GLY A 4 -31.35 -3.74 -11.31
CA GLY A 4 -32.70 -4.03 -10.81
C GLY A 4 -33.41 -5.19 -11.52
N GLY A 5 -32.68 -6.24 -11.91
CA GLY A 5 -33.24 -7.41 -12.59
C GLY A 5 -33.72 -7.14 -14.02
N ARG A 6 -33.18 -6.11 -14.68
CA ARG A 6 -33.44 -5.82 -16.10
C ARG A 6 -32.14 -5.74 -16.90
N LYS A 7 -32.02 -6.61 -17.89
CA LYS A 7 -30.89 -6.75 -18.81
C LYS A 7 -30.86 -5.61 -19.83
N LEU A 8 -30.08 -4.58 -19.55
CA LEU A 8 -29.84 -3.43 -20.42
C LEU A 8 -28.75 -3.74 -21.45
N THR A 9 -29.12 -3.74 -22.72
CA THR A 9 -28.20 -3.64 -23.86
C THR A 9 -27.68 -2.19 -23.97
N VAL A 10 -26.40 -2.04 -24.31
CA VAL A 10 -25.78 -0.74 -24.58
C VAL A 10 -25.40 -0.72 -26.05
N GLY A 11 -26.07 0.12 -26.84
CA GLY A 11 -25.70 0.39 -28.23
C GLY A 11 -24.90 1.69 -28.31
N THR A 12 -23.75 1.63 -28.98
CA THR A 12 -23.06 2.83 -29.47
C THR A 12 -23.73 3.33 -30.75
N ARG A 13 -23.89 4.65 -30.85
CA ARG A 13 -24.28 5.38 -32.06
C ARG A 13 -23.28 6.51 -32.30
N LEU A 14 -23.01 6.86 -33.55
CA LEU A 14 -22.25 8.07 -33.87
C LEU A 14 -23.06 9.32 -33.55
N ALA A 15 -22.39 10.45 -33.26
CA ALA A 15 -23.09 11.69 -32.90
C ALA A 15 -24.04 12.16 -34.01
N GLN A 16 -23.64 11.99 -35.28
CA GLN A 16 -24.45 12.29 -36.47
C GLN A 16 -25.73 11.43 -36.61
N GLU A 17 -25.83 10.28 -35.93
CA GLU A 17 -27.04 9.44 -35.90
C GLU A 17 -28.09 9.92 -34.88
N LEU A 18 -27.76 10.97 -34.11
CA LEU A 18 -28.65 11.62 -33.17
C LEU A 18 -29.13 12.94 -33.80
N ALA A 19 -30.43 13.04 -34.08
CA ALA A 19 -31.06 14.25 -34.66
C ALA A 19 -30.95 15.51 -33.77
N GLU A 20 -30.40 15.37 -32.56
CA GLU A 20 -30.05 16.45 -31.63
C GLU A 20 -28.69 17.09 -31.94
N PHE A 21 -27.88 16.47 -32.80
CA PHE A 21 -26.50 16.87 -33.12
C PHE A 21 -26.21 17.07 -34.63
N GLY A 22 -27.24 16.99 -35.48
CA GLY A 22 -27.11 17.29 -36.91
C GLY A 22 -27.21 18.80 -37.21
N GLY A 23 -26.32 19.31 -38.08
CA GLY A 23 -26.33 20.70 -38.56
C GLY A 23 -26.08 21.75 -37.46
N ASP A 24 -26.62 22.95 -37.67
CA ASP A 24 -26.46 24.11 -36.77
C ASP A 24 -26.98 23.86 -35.34
N LEU A 25 -27.90 22.91 -35.19
CA LEU A 25 -28.43 22.48 -33.89
C LEU A 25 -27.37 21.80 -33.01
N SER A 26 -26.26 21.34 -33.59
CA SER A 26 -25.20 20.63 -32.88
C SER A 26 -24.68 21.36 -31.63
N LEU A 27 -24.48 22.67 -31.68
CA LEU A 27 -24.05 23.47 -30.54
C LEU A 27 -25.16 23.68 -29.49
N GLU A 28 -26.41 23.90 -29.91
CA GLU A 28 -27.56 24.03 -29.00
C GLU A 28 -27.85 22.70 -28.29
N GLY A 29 -27.79 21.58 -28.99
CA GLY A 29 -27.91 20.23 -28.44
C GLY A 29 -26.81 19.89 -27.43
N LEU A 30 -25.55 20.22 -27.76
CA LEU A 30 -24.42 20.04 -26.83
C LEU A 30 -24.55 20.93 -25.59
N HIS A 31 -25.08 22.16 -25.73
CA HIS A 31 -25.37 23.04 -24.61
C HIS A 31 -26.53 22.53 -23.73
N PHE A 32 -27.61 22.03 -24.34
CA PHE A 32 -28.72 21.38 -23.64
C PHE A 32 -28.22 20.18 -22.83
N TRP A 33 -27.49 19.25 -23.46
CA TRP A 33 -26.94 18.07 -22.78
C TRP A 33 -25.94 18.44 -21.68
N LYS A 34 -25.04 19.41 -21.90
CA LYS A 34 -24.11 19.92 -20.88
C LYS A 34 -24.87 20.46 -19.65
N THR A 35 -25.92 21.25 -19.88
CA THR A 35 -26.75 21.84 -18.82
C THR A 35 -27.55 20.76 -18.09
N ALA A 36 -28.16 19.83 -18.82
CA ALA A 36 -28.94 18.72 -18.28
C ALA A 36 -28.07 17.76 -17.44
N PHE A 37 -26.87 17.42 -17.89
CA PHE A 37 -25.93 16.61 -17.11
C PHE A 37 -25.44 17.34 -15.86
N SER A 38 -25.05 18.61 -15.96
CA SER A 38 -24.63 19.42 -14.80
C SER A 38 -25.71 19.47 -13.71
N ALA A 39 -26.98 19.68 -14.09
CA ALA A 39 -28.12 19.64 -13.16
C ALA A 39 -28.35 18.25 -12.52
N MET A 40 -27.90 17.16 -13.16
CA MET A 40 -27.99 15.80 -12.61
C MET A 40 -26.80 15.43 -11.72
N THR A 41 -25.59 15.95 -11.98
CA THR A 41 -24.34 15.46 -11.35
C THR A 41 -23.84 16.26 -10.14
N HIS A 42 -24.10 17.57 -10.02
CA HIS A 42 -23.59 18.34 -8.88
C HIS A 42 -24.35 18.04 -7.56
N PRO A 43 -23.66 18.00 -6.40
CA PRO A 43 -24.29 18.09 -5.08
C PRO A 43 -24.94 19.46 -4.87
N ALA A 44 -25.94 19.55 -3.98
CA ALA A 44 -26.57 20.82 -3.65
C ALA A 44 -25.75 21.57 -2.58
N THR A 45 -24.98 22.56 -3.01
CA THR A 45 -24.32 23.54 -2.12
C THR A 45 -24.81 24.94 -2.46
N THR A 46 -24.98 25.78 -1.45
CA THR A 46 -25.66 27.08 -1.57
C THR A 46 -24.95 28.04 -2.53
N VAL A 47 -25.64 28.51 -3.56
CA VAL A 47 -25.13 29.58 -4.44
C VAL A 47 -25.29 30.92 -3.71
N ILE A 48 -24.19 31.44 -3.17
CA ILE A 48 -24.10 32.84 -2.75
C ILE A 48 -23.85 33.69 -4.00
N SER A 49 -24.56 34.81 -4.12
CA SER A 49 -24.42 35.72 -5.27
C SER A 49 -23.18 36.60 -5.12
N SER A 50 -22.27 36.53 -6.10
CA SER A 50 -21.16 37.48 -6.26
C SER A 50 -20.75 37.59 -7.73
N CYS A 51 -21.61 38.17 -8.56
CA CYS A 51 -21.32 38.42 -9.98
C CYS A 51 -20.59 39.76 -10.18
N GLN A 52 -19.25 39.77 -10.15
CA GLN A 52 -18.44 40.86 -10.70
C GLN A 52 -17.17 40.31 -11.39
N GLY A 53 -16.83 40.90 -12.55
CA GLY A 53 -15.48 41.00 -13.10
C GLY A 53 -14.67 39.71 -13.33
N ALA A 54 -14.86 39.07 -14.49
CA ALA A 54 -13.81 38.25 -15.12
C ALA A 54 -14.00 38.28 -16.64
N GLU A 55 -13.19 39.08 -17.32
CA GLU A 55 -13.23 39.20 -18.79
C GLU A 55 -12.62 37.97 -19.45
N ALA A 56 -13.24 37.49 -20.53
CA ALA A 56 -12.72 36.37 -21.31
C ALA A 56 -11.72 36.91 -22.35
N SER A 57 -10.44 36.60 -22.17
CA SER A 57 -9.41 36.89 -23.17
C SER A 57 -9.65 36.08 -24.45
N GLU A 58 -9.98 36.76 -25.56
CA GLU A 58 -10.14 36.13 -26.87
C GLU A 58 -8.77 35.84 -27.51
N THR A 59 -8.24 34.63 -27.32
CA THR A 59 -7.21 34.11 -28.23
C THR A 59 -7.87 33.53 -29.47
N LYS A 60 -7.91 34.31 -30.55
CA LYS A 60 -8.28 33.82 -31.88
C LYS A 60 -7.27 32.77 -32.36
N GLY A 61 -7.76 31.72 -33.00
CA GLY A 61 -6.97 30.66 -33.64
C GLY A 61 -7.89 29.82 -34.52
N ASP A 62 -7.45 29.54 -35.75
CA ASP A 62 -8.36 29.21 -36.85
C ASP A 62 -9.00 27.81 -36.78
N LEU A 63 -10.26 27.74 -37.22
CA LEU A 63 -11.10 26.54 -37.17
C LEU A 63 -11.12 25.80 -38.52
N SER A 64 -10.04 25.07 -38.82
CA SER A 64 -9.95 24.21 -40.01
C SER A 64 -9.53 22.77 -39.67
N SER A 65 -10.46 21.95 -39.19
CA SER A 65 -10.53 20.48 -39.43
C SER A 65 -11.63 19.79 -38.61
N SER A 66 -12.36 18.89 -39.26
CA SER A 66 -13.41 18.05 -38.65
C SER A 66 -12.81 16.89 -37.84
N SER A 67 -12.33 17.18 -36.63
CA SER A 67 -11.81 16.18 -35.69
C SER A 67 -12.88 15.72 -34.69
N ASP A 68 -13.13 14.40 -34.65
CA ASP A 68 -14.11 13.76 -33.76
C ASP A 68 -13.76 13.97 -32.28
N LYS A 69 -14.43 14.93 -31.63
CA LYS A 69 -14.30 15.20 -30.19
C LYS A 69 -15.01 14.12 -29.38
N LYS A 70 -14.34 12.98 -29.16
CA LYS A 70 -14.83 11.83 -28.37
C LYS A 70 -15.14 12.22 -26.92
N VAL A 71 -16.40 12.57 -26.65
CA VAL A 71 -16.93 12.79 -25.30
C VAL A 71 -17.13 11.43 -24.60
N VAL A 72 -16.27 11.11 -23.64
CA VAL A 72 -16.39 9.88 -22.84
C VAL A 72 -17.33 10.11 -21.67
N LEU A 73 -18.56 9.63 -21.79
CA LEU A 73 -19.53 9.62 -20.69
C LEU A 73 -19.26 8.46 -19.73
N LEU A 74 -19.16 8.75 -18.43
CA LEU A 74 -19.05 7.76 -17.36
C LEU A 74 -20.39 7.59 -16.65
N PRO A 75 -20.79 6.37 -16.24
CA PRO A 75 -22.02 6.16 -15.48
C PRO A 75 -21.93 6.84 -14.10
N CYS A 76 -23.05 7.42 -13.66
CA CYS A 76 -23.15 8.02 -12.32
C CYS A 76 -22.99 6.94 -11.24
N LYS A 77 -22.18 7.21 -10.20
CA LYS A 77 -21.92 6.26 -9.10
C LYS A 77 -23.19 5.83 -8.36
N ASN A 78 -24.17 6.72 -8.26
CA ASN A 78 -25.48 6.50 -7.63
C ASN A 78 -26.61 6.88 -8.62
N PRO A 79 -27.79 6.24 -8.54
CA PRO A 79 -28.94 6.62 -9.36
C PRO A 79 -29.48 8.02 -8.97
N PRO A 80 -29.85 8.88 -9.93
CA PRO A 80 -30.43 10.19 -9.63
C PRO A 80 -31.82 10.04 -8.99
N ASN A 81 -32.13 10.88 -7.99
CA ASN A 81 -33.40 10.79 -7.28
C ASN A 81 -34.62 11.08 -8.19
N ARG A 82 -35.79 10.57 -7.81
CA ARG A 82 -37.04 10.67 -8.59
C ARG A 82 -37.42 12.11 -8.97
N LYS A 83 -37.10 13.11 -8.14
CA LYS A 83 -37.32 14.53 -8.43
C LYS A 83 -36.39 15.04 -9.55
N ARG A 84 -35.08 14.71 -9.50
CA ARG A 84 -34.13 15.04 -10.59
C ARG A 84 -34.54 14.38 -11.91
N VAL A 85 -34.96 13.12 -11.90
CA VAL A 85 -35.47 12.43 -13.09
C VAL A 85 -36.70 13.11 -13.67
N GLN A 86 -37.65 13.56 -12.84
CA GLN A 86 -38.81 14.31 -13.31
C GLN A 86 -38.47 15.70 -13.87
N VAL A 87 -37.50 16.41 -13.28
CA VAL A 87 -36.98 17.69 -13.83
C VAL A 87 -36.37 17.46 -15.22
N TRP A 88 -35.53 16.42 -15.38
CA TRP A 88 -34.95 16.06 -16.68
C TRP A 88 -36.04 15.69 -17.71
N LEU A 89 -37.01 14.86 -17.35
CA LEU A 89 -38.13 14.49 -18.24
C LEU A 89 -38.98 15.71 -18.65
N LYS A 90 -39.17 16.69 -17.76
CA LYS A 90 -39.88 17.93 -18.08
C LYS A 90 -39.08 18.80 -19.06
N ALA A 91 -37.77 18.99 -18.81
CA ALA A 91 -36.88 19.72 -19.70
C ALA A 91 -36.77 19.06 -21.09
N ARG A 92 -36.70 17.72 -21.15
CA ARG A 92 -36.66 16.97 -22.42
C ARG A 92 -37.94 17.14 -23.22
N LYS A 93 -39.13 17.04 -22.60
CA LYS A 93 -40.41 17.33 -23.25
C LYS A 93 -40.51 18.77 -23.77
N GLN A 94 -39.96 19.74 -23.04
CA GLN A 94 -39.91 21.13 -23.51
C GLN A 94 -39.00 21.27 -24.75
N TYR A 95 -37.82 20.65 -24.76
CA TYR A 95 -36.94 20.62 -25.92
C TYR A 95 -37.58 19.91 -27.13
N GLU A 96 -38.21 18.75 -26.93
CA GLU A 96 -38.98 18.02 -27.95
C GLU A 96 -40.11 18.89 -28.57
N SER A 97 -40.80 19.71 -27.75
CA SER A 97 -41.84 20.62 -28.25
C SER A 97 -41.29 21.79 -29.07
N LEU A 98 -40.11 22.33 -28.69
CA LEU A 98 -39.44 23.41 -29.43
C LEU A 98 -38.89 22.91 -30.78
N GLN A 99 -38.38 21.67 -30.82
CA GLN A 99 -38.00 20.97 -32.05
C GLN A 99 -39.19 20.81 -33.01
N LYS A 100 -40.36 20.40 -32.52
CA LYS A 100 -41.57 20.30 -33.36
C LYS A 100 -41.99 21.65 -33.95
N GLY A 101 -42.13 22.67 -33.11
CA GLY A 101 -42.55 24.01 -33.56
C GLY A 101 -41.58 24.67 -34.55
N ARG A 102 -40.27 24.36 -34.49
CA ARG A 102 -39.33 24.78 -35.56
C ARG A 102 -39.52 24.01 -36.86
N ARG A 103 -39.71 22.68 -36.83
CA ARG A 103 -39.95 21.89 -38.06
C ARG A 103 -41.23 22.29 -38.77
N GLU A 104 -42.29 22.59 -38.02
CA GLU A 104 -43.54 23.16 -38.55
C GLU A 104 -43.28 24.54 -39.20
N SER A 105 -42.44 25.38 -38.59
CA SER A 105 -42.01 26.67 -39.16
C SER A 105 -40.99 26.57 -40.31
N GLU A 106 -40.37 25.41 -40.53
CA GLU A 106 -39.45 25.15 -41.65
C GLU A 106 -40.19 24.57 -42.84
N LEU A 107 -41.16 23.67 -42.62
CA LEU A 107 -42.11 23.21 -43.66
C LEU A 107 -42.84 24.40 -44.30
N LEU A 108 -43.36 25.33 -43.48
CA LEU A 108 -43.98 26.59 -43.93
C LEU A 108 -43.02 27.58 -44.64
N LYS A 109 -41.70 27.30 -44.66
CA LYS A 109 -40.72 28.02 -45.50
C LYS A 109 -40.40 27.25 -46.77
N THR A 110 -40.26 25.93 -46.71
CA THR A 110 -40.02 25.09 -47.89
C THR A 110 -41.18 25.17 -48.87
N GLU A 111 -42.43 25.22 -48.39
CA GLU A 111 -43.63 25.48 -49.22
C GLU A 111 -43.64 26.88 -49.87
N ARG A 112 -42.78 27.81 -49.42
CA ARG A 112 -42.57 29.14 -50.01
C ARG A 112 -41.29 29.26 -50.84
N ALA A 113 -40.51 28.18 -50.96
CA ALA A 113 -39.29 28.11 -51.75
C ALA A 113 -39.42 27.20 -52.99
N GLY A 114 -40.59 26.59 -53.21
CA GLY A 114 -40.87 25.71 -54.35
C GLY A 114 -41.40 26.41 -55.61
N LEU A 115 -41.19 27.72 -55.76
CA LEU A 115 -41.66 28.54 -56.89
C LEU A 115 -40.60 29.56 -57.32
N GLU A 116 -39.45 29.06 -57.78
CA GLU A 116 -38.57 29.68 -58.79
C GLU A 116 -37.44 28.67 -59.09
N VAL A 117 -37.25 28.32 -60.36
CA VAL A 117 -36.32 27.29 -60.89
C VAL A 117 -35.83 27.79 -62.27
N GLU A 118 -34.76 27.19 -62.83
CA GLU A 118 -34.10 27.53 -64.10
C GLU A 118 -33.29 28.87 -64.04
N GLU A 119 -32.11 29.03 -64.65
CA GLU A 119 -31.17 28.05 -65.22
C GLU A 119 -29.72 28.61 -65.31
N ASP A 120 -28.76 27.68 -65.37
CA ASP A 120 -27.42 27.69 -66.01
C ASP A 120 -26.32 28.77 -65.76
N GLY A 121 -25.07 28.31 -65.92
CA GLY A 121 -24.05 29.00 -66.74
C GLY A 121 -23.18 30.13 -66.16
N GLY A 122 -21.87 29.87 -65.97
CA GLY A 122 -20.83 30.90 -66.19
C GLY A 122 -19.69 31.01 -65.17
N SER A 123 -18.47 31.25 -65.66
CA SER A 123 -17.22 31.31 -64.88
C SER A 123 -16.73 32.74 -64.58
N GLU A 124 -16.03 32.88 -63.45
CA GLU A 124 -15.01 33.89 -63.09
C GLU A 124 -15.37 35.40 -62.84
N ARG A 125 -14.82 35.87 -61.69
CA ARG A 125 -14.32 37.22 -61.34
C ARG A 125 -15.25 38.42 -61.06
N SER A 126 -15.03 38.95 -59.85
CA SER A 126 -14.95 40.38 -59.46
C SER A 126 -16.22 41.24 -59.26
N GLU A 127 -16.30 41.79 -58.05
CA GLU A 127 -16.80 43.12 -57.61
C GLU A 127 -17.94 43.86 -58.36
N LEU A 128 -19.02 44.17 -57.60
CA LEU A 128 -19.78 45.45 -57.45
C LEU A 128 -20.00 46.38 -58.67
N PRO A 129 -21.19 47.01 -58.85
CA PRO A 129 -21.98 47.66 -57.79
C PRO A 129 -23.53 47.51 -57.94
N ALA A 130 -24.33 48.58 -57.79
CA ALA A 130 -25.78 48.53 -57.52
C ALA A 130 -26.63 49.65 -58.20
N ALA A 131 -27.95 49.62 -57.94
CA ALA A 131 -29.04 50.54 -58.39
C ALA A 131 -29.62 50.24 -59.79
N ASP A 132 -30.84 50.68 -60.18
CA ASP A 132 -31.72 51.73 -59.61
C ASP A 132 -33.21 51.58 -60.04
N ARG A 133 -34.17 52.16 -59.27
CA ARG A 133 -35.62 52.50 -59.58
C ARG A 133 -36.56 51.44 -60.22
N SER A 134 -37.88 51.42 -60.02
CA SER A 134 -38.92 52.46 -59.89
C SER A 134 -40.15 51.91 -59.11
N LEU A 135 -41.00 52.70 -58.40
CA LEU A 135 -42.09 53.61 -58.85
C LEU A 135 -43.14 52.93 -59.78
N LYS A 136 -44.46 53.14 -59.66
CA LYS A 136 -45.24 54.01 -58.75
C LYS A 136 -46.58 53.36 -58.29
N VAL A 137 -47.55 54.16 -57.82
CA VAL A 137 -48.40 53.81 -56.66
C VAL A 137 -49.81 54.47 -56.66
N GLU A 138 -50.85 53.74 -56.23
CA GLU A 138 -52.20 54.21 -55.83
C GLU A 138 -52.75 53.36 -54.65
N LEU A 139 -53.66 53.82 -53.77
CA LEU A 139 -53.77 55.15 -53.14
C LEU A 139 -54.63 55.04 -51.85
N CYS A 140 -54.10 55.41 -50.67
CA CYS A 140 -54.92 55.70 -49.48
C CYS A 140 -54.10 56.43 -48.39
N SER A 141 -54.78 57.18 -47.52
CA SER A 141 -54.17 58.12 -46.57
C SER A 141 -54.70 58.00 -45.14
N ASN A 142 -53.80 57.98 -44.15
CA ASN A 142 -53.79 58.87 -42.97
C ASN A 142 -52.57 58.62 -42.06
N LEU A 143 -52.26 59.55 -41.15
CA LEU A 143 -50.90 59.75 -40.60
C LEU A 143 -50.70 59.35 -39.12
N SER A 144 -49.48 58.86 -38.83
CA SER A 144 -48.66 59.13 -37.62
C SER A 144 -49.12 58.64 -36.22
N CYS A 145 -48.28 58.62 -35.17
CA CYS A 145 -46.87 58.19 -35.00
C CYS A 145 -46.50 58.24 -33.50
N THR A 146 -45.95 57.17 -32.87
CA THR A 146 -44.90 57.24 -31.81
C THR A 146 -44.53 55.87 -31.18
N ARG A 147 -43.30 55.79 -30.64
CA ARG A 147 -42.76 54.92 -29.56
C ARG A 147 -42.97 53.37 -29.56
N ALA A 148 -41.81 52.71 -29.54
CA ALA A 148 -41.44 51.52 -28.74
C ALA A 148 -42.09 50.13 -29.01
N GLN A 149 -41.24 49.15 -29.35
CA GLN A 149 -41.01 47.95 -28.52
C GLN A 149 -39.76 47.14 -28.95
N ARG A 150 -39.18 46.38 -28.00
CA ARG A 150 -38.06 45.44 -28.24
C ARG A 150 -38.58 44.03 -28.58
N ARG A 151 -38.01 43.34 -29.57
CA ARG A 151 -38.11 41.87 -29.68
C ARG A 151 -36.91 41.20 -29.00
N LYS A 152 -37.18 40.28 -28.06
CA LYS A 152 -36.17 39.53 -27.30
C LYS A 152 -35.69 38.31 -28.11
N LYS A 153 -34.39 38.00 -28.10
CA LYS A 153 -33.94 36.60 -28.24
C LYS A 153 -34.32 35.86 -26.96
N GLN A 154 -34.88 34.66 -27.08
CA GLN A 154 -35.27 33.83 -25.93
C GLN A 154 -34.05 33.06 -25.40
N SER A 155 -33.83 33.09 -24.09
CA SER A 155 -32.86 32.23 -23.40
C SER A 155 -33.60 31.26 -22.46
N LEU A 156 -33.13 30.01 -22.41
CA LEU A 156 -33.69 28.99 -21.52
C LEU A 156 -33.34 29.33 -20.06
N SER A 157 -34.34 29.74 -19.28
CA SER A 157 -34.24 30.01 -17.85
C SER A 157 -35.16 29.09 -17.06
N LEU A 158 -34.61 27.99 -16.54
CA LEU A 158 -35.32 27.08 -15.64
C LEU A 158 -35.30 27.62 -14.20
N ILE A 159 -36.19 28.59 -13.92
CA ILE A 159 -36.40 29.08 -12.56
C ILE A 159 -37.18 28.04 -11.76
N LEU A 160 -36.57 27.54 -10.68
CA LEU A 160 -37.23 26.73 -9.65
C LEU A 160 -37.55 27.63 -8.45
N SER A 161 -38.83 27.90 -8.21
CA SER A 161 -39.30 28.63 -7.03
C SER A 161 -39.23 27.75 -5.78
N PRO A 162 -38.62 28.21 -4.67
CA PRO A 162 -38.76 27.56 -3.37
C PRO A 162 -40.17 27.77 -2.80
N LEU A 163 -40.58 26.91 -1.86
CA LEU A 163 -41.85 27.03 -1.14
C LEU A 163 -41.76 28.11 -0.05
N GLU A 164 -42.89 28.68 0.33
CA GLU A 164 -43.01 29.75 1.33
C GLU A 164 -42.57 29.31 2.73
N ASN A 165 -42.10 30.28 3.53
CA ASN A 165 -42.05 30.14 4.99
C ASN A 165 -42.20 31.53 5.64
N THR A 166 -42.93 31.62 6.75
CA THR A 166 -43.49 32.89 7.23
C THR A 166 -42.58 33.68 8.17
N GLY A 167 -42.29 34.93 7.80
CA GLY A 167 -42.26 36.12 8.66
C GLY A 167 -41.23 36.24 9.79
N LEU A 168 -40.33 37.23 9.67
CA LEU A 168 -40.18 38.35 10.64
C LEU A 168 -39.31 39.48 10.04
N ARG A 169 -39.18 40.62 10.74
CA ARG A 169 -39.04 41.95 10.10
C ARG A 169 -38.10 42.93 10.84
N CYS A 170 -37.07 43.43 10.14
CA CYS A 170 -36.37 44.74 10.29
C CYS A 170 -35.38 44.86 9.09
N LYS A 171 -35.22 45.96 8.32
CA LYS A 171 -34.93 47.39 8.60
C LYS A 171 -33.61 47.61 9.38
N SER A 172 -32.68 48.48 8.96
CA SER A 172 -32.47 49.28 7.72
C SER A 172 -30.94 49.61 7.64
N THR A 173 -30.34 50.49 6.83
CA THR A 173 -30.74 51.64 5.97
C THR A 173 -29.66 51.81 4.86
N GLU A 174 -29.85 52.72 3.89
CA GLU A 174 -28.84 53.02 2.85
C GLU A 174 -27.74 54.01 3.28
N ALA A 175 -26.62 54.04 2.54
CA ALA A 175 -25.98 55.27 2.03
C ALA A 175 -24.93 54.97 0.92
N SER A 176 -24.69 55.95 0.05
CA SER A 176 -23.73 55.99 -1.08
C SER A 176 -23.00 57.37 -1.03
N PRO A 177 -22.40 58.01 -2.08
CA PRO A 177 -22.07 57.60 -3.45
C PRO A 177 -20.69 58.06 -4.03
N VAL A 178 -20.33 57.53 -5.22
CA VAL A 178 -19.78 58.19 -6.46
C VAL A 178 -18.53 59.12 -6.48
N SER A 179 -17.74 58.92 -7.56
CA SER A 179 -16.86 59.82 -8.36
C SER A 179 -15.34 59.57 -8.33
N ASP A 180 -14.55 59.74 -9.41
CA ASP A 180 -14.89 60.05 -10.82
C ASP A 180 -13.84 59.51 -11.85
N LYS A 181 -13.96 59.87 -13.15
CA LYS A 181 -13.07 59.52 -14.27
C LYS A 181 -12.21 60.69 -14.80
N GLY A 182 -11.10 60.35 -15.45
CA GLY A 182 -10.29 61.22 -16.34
C GLY A 182 -8.83 60.74 -16.35
N SER A 183 -8.20 60.20 -17.41
CA SER A 183 -8.20 60.45 -18.87
C SER A 183 -7.37 61.66 -19.31
N VAL A 184 -6.29 61.38 -20.07
CA VAL A 184 -5.79 62.07 -21.28
C VAL A 184 -4.76 61.10 -21.95
N CYS A 185 -4.40 61.33 -23.21
CA CYS A 185 -3.69 60.38 -24.11
C CYS A 185 -2.78 61.15 -25.09
N LEU A 186 -2.11 60.44 -26.02
CA LEU A 186 -1.33 60.94 -27.20
C LEU A 186 0.07 61.48 -26.83
N GLU A 187 1.12 61.45 -27.66
CA GLU A 187 1.43 60.89 -29.02
C GLU A 187 2.96 60.54 -29.01
N GLN A 188 3.49 59.45 -29.58
CA GLN A 188 3.64 59.02 -30.99
C GLN A 188 4.76 59.74 -31.77
N GLU A 189 5.88 59.04 -32.04
CA GLU A 189 6.66 59.19 -33.30
C GLU A 189 7.58 57.98 -33.58
N ASN A 190 8.12 57.87 -34.81
CA ASN A 190 8.86 56.71 -35.34
C ASN A 190 10.17 57.13 -36.07
N LYS A 191 11.25 56.36 -35.86
CA LYS A 191 12.29 55.93 -36.85
C LYS A 191 13.34 55.11 -36.10
N ASN A 192 13.66 53.90 -36.55
CA ASN A 192 14.67 53.53 -37.56
C ASN A 192 16.09 54.01 -37.22
N LYS A 193 17.20 53.32 -37.48
CA LYS A 193 17.62 51.98 -37.96
C LYS A 193 18.91 52.26 -38.74
N GLU A 194 20.04 51.75 -38.26
CA GLU A 194 21.32 51.49 -38.94
C GLU A 194 21.95 50.41 -38.04
N ASP A 195 22.15 49.15 -38.41
CA ASP A 195 22.71 48.51 -39.62
C ASP A 195 24.25 48.45 -39.58
N ASP A 196 24.79 47.23 -39.45
CA ASP A 196 25.83 46.71 -40.34
C ASP A 196 25.90 45.17 -40.25
N ASP A 197 26.13 44.52 -41.39
CA ASP A 197 26.26 43.05 -41.56
C ASP A 197 27.74 42.67 -41.85
N ASP A 198 28.09 41.38 -41.83
CA ASP A 198 28.37 40.60 -43.07
C ASP A 198 28.60 39.11 -42.70
N ASP A 199 28.64 38.26 -43.73
CA ASP A 199 28.37 36.83 -43.74
C ASP A 199 29.52 36.01 -44.38
N LYS A 200 29.36 34.68 -44.43
CA LYS A 200 29.90 33.67 -45.37
C LYS A 200 30.76 32.55 -44.76
N THR A 201 30.25 31.33 -44.97
CA THR A 201 30.90 30.09 -45.51
C THR A 201 32.43 29.87 -45.35
N THR A 202 32.95 28.63 -45.16
CA THR A 202 32.54 27.39 -45.87
C THR A 202 33.08 26.09 -45.23
N CYS A 203 32.31 24.99 -45.39
CA CYS A 203 32.72 23.59 -45.66
C CYS A 203 33.60 22.72 -44.73
N LEU A 204 33.25 21.42 -44.75
CA LEU A 204 34.07 20.18 -44.58
C LEU A 204 34.79 19.97 -43.22
N GLU A 205 34.89 18.76 -42.68
CA GLU A 205 34.93 17.45 -43.35
C GLU A 205 34.35 16.30 -42.46
N SER A 206 34.04 15.14 -43.06
CA SER A 206 33.72 13.90 -42.36
C SER A 206 34.02 12.68 -43.25
N PRO A 207 35.16 11.98 -43.04
CA PRO A 207 35.56 10.87 -43.91
C PRO A 207 34.93 9.51 -43.53
N GLU A 208 34.37 8.84 -44.55
CA GLU A 208 34.53 7.40 -44.84
C GLU A 208 34.00 6.31 -43.87
N LEU A 209 33.54 5.12 -44.32
CA LEU A 209 33.11 4.61 -45.66
C LEU A 209 32.08 3.46 -45.43
N PRO A 210 31.24 3.06 -46.42
CA PRO A 210 30.08 2.18 -46.20
C PRO A 210 30.07 0.85 -47.01
N THR A 211 28.89 0.22 -47.04
CA THR A 211 28.42 -0.92 -47.87
C THR A 211 28.77 -2.35 -47.44
N TRP A 212 27.75 -3.23 -47.50
CA TRP A 212 27.70 -4.41 -48.37
C TRP A 212 26.23 -4.74 -48.70
N GLN A 213 25.87 -4.67 -50.00
CA GLN A 213 24.69 -5.28 -50.68
C GLN A 213 23.24 -4.92 -50.22
N GLN A 214 22.22 -4.58 -51.04
CA GLN A 214 21.84 -4.85 -52.46
C GLN A 214 21.40 -6.31 -52.75
N SER A 215 20.40 -6.65 -53.59
CA SER A 215 19.33 -5.86 -54.29
C SER A 215 18.39 -6.78 -55.11
N HIS A 216 17.29 -6.21 -55.62
CA HIS A 216 16.55 -6.59 -56.85
C HIS A 216 15.59 -7.81 -56.89
N GLN A 217 14.79 -7.81 -57.97
CA GLN A 217 13.70 -8.73 -58.34
C GLN A 217 14.23 -10.02 -58.98
N PRO A 218 13.35 -10.95 -59.40
CA PRO A 218 13.31 -11.19 -60.84
C PRO A 218 11.92 -11.39 -61.48
N SER A 219 11.83 -10.98 -62.74
CA SER A 219 10.90 -11.39 -63.82
C SER A 219 11.54 -10.93 -65.14
N PRO A 220 11.27 -11.49 -66.35
CA PRO A 220 10.15 -12.38 -66.70
C PRO A 220 10.52 -13.61 -67.57
N SER A 221 9.53 -14.46 -67.83
CA SER A 221 9.22 -15.08 -69.14
C SER A 221 7.95 -15.93 -68.97
N GLY A 222 7.12 -16.06 -70.00
CA GLY A 222 5.76 -16.61 -69.84
C GLY A 222 5.45 -17.84 -70.71
N GLN A 223 4.31 -18.47 -70.45
CA GLN A 223 3.49 -19.22 -71.41
C GLN A 223 2.11 -19.59 -70.82
N GLY A 224 1.07 -19.56 -71.66
CA GLY A 224 -0.08 -20.46 -71.54
C GLY A 224 -1.39 -19.97 -70.89
N GLN A 225 -2.41 -19.75 -71.74
CA GLN A 225 -3.84 -20.15 -71.56
C GLN A 225 -4.66 -19.41 -70.47
N LEU A 226 -5.80 -18.77 -70.79
CA LEU A 226 -7.16 -19.31 -71.08
C LEU A 226 -7.79 -20.07 -69.89
N SER A 227 -9.05 -19.87 -69.49
CA SER A 227 -10.09 -18.91 -69.93
C SER A 227 -11.26 -18.85 -68.92
N GLU A 228 -12.08 -17.80 -69.04
CA GLU A 228 -13.50 -17.63 -68.65
C GLU A 228 -14.25 -18.79 -67.94
N ASN A 229 -14.98 -18.47 -66.84
CA ASN A 229 -16.45 -18.26 -66.95
C ASN A 229 -17.17 -17.64 -65.72
N LYS A 230 -18.43 -17.25 -65.96
CA LYS A 230 -19.43 -16.49 -65.15
C LYS A 230 -20.56 -17.40 -64.58
N PRO A 231 -21.69 -16.91 -64.00
CA PRO A 231 -21.95 -15.90 -62.95
C PRO A 231 -23.02 -16.38 -61.90
N GLY A 232 -23.71 -15.45 -61.21
CA GLY A 232 -24.95 -15.65 -60.42
C GLY A 232 -24.76 -15.39 -58.91
N GLU A 233 -25.29 -14.36 -58.24
CA GLU A 233 -26.68 -13.83 -58.16
C GLU A 233 -27.63 -14.92 -57.58
N ASP A 234 -28.24 -14.75 -56.40
CA ASP A 234 -29.27 -13.73 -56.15
C ASP A 234 -29.53 -13.37 -54.65
N SER A 235 -30.52 -12.50 -54.39
CA SER A 235 -31.08 -12.10 -53.06
C SER A 235 -32.63 -12.23 -53.07
N PRO A 236 -33.46 -11.90 -52.04
CA PRO A 236 -33.23 -11.21 -50.75
C PRO A 236 -33.99 -11.85 -49.52
N GLU A 237 -34.55 -11.02 -48.62
CA GLU A 237 -35.24 -11.30 -47.33
C GLU A 237 -36.77 -11.68 -47.50
N PRO A 238 -37.72 -11.50 -46.53
CA PRO A 238 -37.72 -11.50 -45.03
C PRO A 238 -38.89 -12.35 -44.39
N LEU A 239 -39.07 -12.33 -43.05
CA LEU A 239 -40.34 -12.01 -42.29
C LEU A 239 -40.70 -12.74 -40.96
N SER A 240 -41.03 -11.89 -39.96
CA SER A 240 -41.97 -11.96 -38.82
C SER A 240 -42.60 -13.24 -38.23
N SER A 241 -42.32 -13.45 -36.92
CA SER A 241 -43.24 -13.72 -35.77
C SER A 241 -44.68 -14.27 -35.92
N MET A 242 -45.05 -15.21 -35.02
CA MET A 242 -46.42 -15.36 -34.47
C MET A 242 -46.42 -15.86 -33.00
N ARG A 243 -47.61 -15.97 -32.36
CA ARG A 243 -47.85 -16.31 -30.93
C ARG A 243 -48.66 -17.62 -30.76
N CYS A 244 -48.84 -18.02 -29.48
CA CYS A 244 -49.87 -18.95 -28.96
C CYS A 244 -49.60 -20.46 -29.24
N ASN A 245 -50.07 -21.44 -28.46
CA ASN A 245 -51.01 -21.47 -27.31
C ASN A 245 -50.59 -22.54 -26.26
N SER A 246 -51.27 -22.58 -25.11
CA SER A 246 -51.22 -23.66 -24.10
C SER A 246 -52.62 -24.29 -23.87
N PRO A 247 -52.69 -25.59 -23.53
CA PRO A 247 -53.72 -26.09 -22.60
C PRO A 247 -53.18 -27.08 -21.53
N GLU A 248 -54.05 -27.53 -20.61
CA GLU A 248 -53.74 -28.20 -19.33
C GLU A 248 -54.15 -29.70 -19.22
N LEU A 249 -54.04 -30.26 -17.99
CA LEU A 249 -54.60 -31.51 -17.40
C LEU A 249 -53.71 -32.79 -17.45
N LEU A 250 -53.92 -33.86 -16.63
CA LEU A 250 -55.03 -34.18 -15.69
C LEU A 250 -54.59 -34.86 -14.35
N ARG A 251 -54.36 -36.19 -14.33
CA ARG A 251 -54.04 -37.13 -13.21
C ARG A 251 -53.25 -38.33 -13.81
N GLY A 252 -52.52 -39.23 -13.14
CA GLY A 252 -52.23 -39.60 -11.74
C GLY A 252 -51.44 -40.96 -11.78
N ASN A 253 -51.26 -41.81 -10.75
CA ASN A 253 -51.43 -41.74 -9.29
C ASN A 253 -50.71 -42.96 -8.61
N HIS A 254 -50.64 -43.00 -7.26
CA HIS A 254 -50.32 -44.13 -6.36
C HIS A 254 -48.87 -44.70 -6.24
N SER A 255 -48.52 -45.05 -5.00
CA SER A 255 -47.41 -45.90 -4.55
C SER A 255 -47.95 -47.25 -4.00
N PRO A 256 -47.09 -48.26 -3.75
CA PRO A 256 -46.89 -48.68 -2.36
C PRO A 256 -45.49 -49.28 -2.02
N SER A 257 -45.32 -49.69 -0.77
CA SER A 257 -44.26 -50.61 -0.27
C SER A 257 -44.91 -51.70 0.60
N PRO A 258 -44.31 -52.90 0.76
CA PRO A 258 -44.04 -53.37 2.14
C PRO A 258 -42.84 -54.34 2.34
N LEU A 259 -42.38 -54.39 3.61
CA LEU A 259 -42.03 -55.55 4.50
C LEU A 259 -41.63 -56.92 3.86
N ALA A 260 -40.56 -57.66 4.23
CA ALA A 260 -39.88 -58.03 5.50
C ALA A 260 -40.29 -59.43 6.08
N VAL A 261 -39.52 -59.99 7.06
CA VAL A 261 -39.60 -61.37 7.67
C VAL A 261 -38.86 -62.46 6.86
N SER A 262 -38.11 -63.47 7.33
CA SER A 262 -37.31 -63.95 8.51
C SER A 262 -36.96 -65.45 8.18
N ASP A 263 -36.15 -66.29 8.85
CA ASP A 263 -35.35 -66.29 10.10
C ASP A 263 -34.32 -67.47 10.08
N ARG A 264 -33.50 -67.61 11.15
CA ARG A 264 -32.74 -68.83 11.60
C ARG A 264 -31.55 -69.32 10.75
N ASP A 265 -30.57 -70.06 11.27
CA ASP A 265 -30.12 -70.44 12.64
C ASP A 265 -28.62 -70.83 12.49
N GLU A 266 -27.69 -70.82 13.46
CA GLU A 266 -27.64 -70.44 14.88
C GLU A 266 -26.16 -70.03 15.16
N ARG A 267 -25.76 -69.72 16.42
CA ARG A 267 -24.34 -69.63 16.91
C ARG A 267 -23.55 -68.37 16.49
N ARG A 268 -22.66 -67.80 17.32
CA ARG A 268 -22.50 -67.65 18.80
C ARG A 268 -21.31 -66.69 19.03
N THR A 269 -21.12 -65.93 20.11
CA THR A 269 -21.81 -65.79 21.41
C THR A 269 -21.87 -64.29 21.80
N SER A 270 -22.08 -63.94 23.07
CA SER A 270 -22.19 -62.58 23.64
C SER A 270 -21.88 -62.65 25.16
N PRO A 271 -22.05 -61.62 26.05
CA PRO A 271 -22.51 -60.24 25.83
C PRO A 271 -21.77 -59.12 26.63
N GLN A 272 -22.06 -57.84 26.28
CA GLN A 272 -22.23 -56.67 27.21
C GLN A 272 -21.01 -56.20 28.07
N LEU A 273 -20.95 -54.99 28.66
CA LEU A 273 -21.85 -53.81 28.73
C LEU A 273 -21.03 -52.49 28.83
N VAL A 274 -21.73 -51.37 28.64
CA VAL A 274 -21.39 -49.94 28.87
C VAL A 274 -20.30 -49.60 29.91
N HIS A 275 -19.46 -48.58 29.65
CA HIS A 275 -19.23 -47.43 30.58
C HIS A 275 -18.50 -46.24 29.91
N SER A 276 -18.37 -45.12 30.64
CA SER A 276 -18.14 -43.75 30.12
C SER A 276 -16.96 -43.01 30.81
N THR A 277 -16.65 -41.79 30.32
CA THR A 277 -15.73 -40.76 30.88
C THR A 277 -14.22 -40.92 30.59
N PRO A 278 -13.36 -39.88 30.79
CA PRO A 278 -13.65 -38.44 30.95
C PRO A 278 -12.93 -37.52 29.92
N PHE A 279 -13.34 -36.25 29.90
CA PHE A 279 -12.82 -35.19 29.01
C PHE A 279 -11.74 -34.33 29.73
N LEU A 280 -10.48 -34.38 29.31
CA LEU A 280 -9.39 -33.60 29.94
C LEU A 280 -9.22 -32.20 29.31
N ARG A 281 -9.80 -31.18 29.96
CA ARG A 281 -9.58 -29.76 29.66
C ARG A 281 -8.09 -29.38 29.79
N ARG A 282 -7.54 -28.70 28.79
CA ARG A 282 -6.32 -27.88 28.96
C ARG A 282 -6.61 -26.67 29.85
N ARG A 283 -6.48 -26.85 31.18
CA ARG A 283 -6.48 -25.74 32.14
C ARG A 283 -5.17 -24.96 31.99
N TRP A 284 -5.23 -23.78 31.39
CA TRP A 284 -4.17 -22.80 31.52
C TRP A 284 -4.07 -22.44 33.02
N ARG A 285 -2.88 -22.57 33.62
CA ARG A 285 -2.62 -22.05 34.96
C ARG A 285 -2.12 -20.61 34.83
N SER A 286 -2.68 -19.72 35.63
CA SER A 286 -1.99 -18.49 36.06
C SER A 286 -0.68 -18.87 36.78
N LYS A 287 0.27 -17.94 36.83
CA LYS A 287 1.61 -18.19 37.37
C LYS A 287 2.02 -17.09 38.35
N GLU A 288 1.55 -17.23 39.58
CA GLU A 288 2.07 -16.53 40.75
C GLU A 288 2.23 -17.53 41.91
N ASP A 289 3.35 -17.35 42.60
CA ASP A 289 3.79 -17.77 43.93
C ASP A 289 3.41 -19.16 44.50
N LEU A 290 4.46 -19.96 44.74
CA LEU A 290 4.99 -20.22 46.10
C LEU A 290 6.27 -21.08 46.02
N ASP A 291 7.30 -20.69 46.77
CA ASP A 291 8.52 -21.51 46.98
C ASP A 291 8.25 -22.66 47.97
N PRO A 292 9.07 -23.72 47.92
CA PRO A 292 9.50 -24.35 49.17
C PRO A 292 11.03 -24.54 49.26
N VAL A 293 11.56 -24.26 50.46
CA VAL A 293 12.95 -24.48 50.85
C VAL A 293 13.18 -25.95 51.23
N CYS A 294 14.25 -26.56 50.71
CA CYS A 294 15.15 -27.49 51.42
C CYS A 294 16.34 -27.86 50.50
N SER A 295 17.57 -27.43 50.80
CA SER A 295 18.51 -28.02 51.78
C SER A 295 19.45 -29.05 51.13
N THR A 296 20.74 -28.70 51.09
CA THR A 296 21.85 -29.59 50.69
C THR A 296 22.19 -30.60 51.79
N PRO A 297 23.07 -31.57 51.50
CA PRO A 297 24.36 -31.53 52.20
C PRO A 297 25.60 -31.88 51.34
N ILE A 298 26.76 -31.28 51.69
CA ILE A 298 28.12 -31.90 51.71
C ILE A 298 28.71 -32.36 50.34
N SER A 299 29.93 -31.99 49.92
CA SER A 299 31.00 -31.12 50.46
C SER A 299 32.01 -30.70 49.36
N GLN A 300 32.94 -29.79 49.71
CA GLN A 300 34.36 -29.63 49.28
C GLN A 300 34.89 -30.41 48.04
N GLU A 301 35.75 -29.87 47.17
CA GLU A 301 36.66 -28.71 47.29
C GLU A 301 37.14 -28.18 45.91
N ASP A 302 37.53 -26.91 45.83
CA ASP A 302 38.43 -26.32 44.81
C ASP A 302 39.90 -26.50 45.28
N PRO A 303 40.99 -26.53 44.45
CA PRO A 303 41.21 -25.50 43.41
C PRO A 303 42.12 -25.82 42.17
N VAL A 304 42.06 -24.92 41.18
CA VAL A 304 43.18 -24.29 40.43
C VAL A 304 44.43 -25.10 39.98
N SER A 305 44.46 -25.41 38.67
CA SER A 305 45.57 -25.23 37.69
C SER A 305 46.99 -25.87 37.77
N GLN A 306 47.39 -26.34 36.56
CA GLN A 306 48.67 -26.13 35.85
C GLN A 306 49.80 -27.21 35.83
N ARG A 307 50.21 -27.50 34.56
CA ARG A 307 51.53 -27.97 34.04
C ARG A 307 51.97 -29.44 34.20
N LEU A 308 51.75 -30.19 33.11
CA LEU A 308 52.79 -30.82 32.26
C LEU A 308 54.04 -31.45 32.92
N GLN A 309 54.29 -32.74 32.64
CA GLN A 309 55.33 -33.17 31.68
C GLN A 309 55.38 -34.69 31.41
N GLN A 310 55.51 -35.07 30.12
CA GLN A 310 56.16 -36.28 29.51
C GLN A 310 55.80 -37.71 30.04
N ARG A 311 55.87 -38.82 29.30
CA ARG A 311 56.69 -39.23 28.12
C ARG A 311 55.94 -40.23 27.18
N ARG A 312 56.44 -40.33 25.93
CA ARG A 312 56.66 -41.51 25.04
C ARG A 312 55.90 -42.84 25.35
N ARG A 313 55.44 -43.66 24.37
CA ARG A 313 55.85 -43.78 22.95
C ARG A 313 54.82 -44.57 22.09
N SER A 314 54.76 -44.24 20.79
CA SER A 314 54.48 -45.13 19.64
C SER A 314 53.46 -46.29 19.71
N GLN A 315 52.28 -46.09 19.11
CA GLN A 315 51.86 -46.87 17.92
C GLN A 315 51.15 -45.91 16.95
N ALA A 316 51.48 -45.97 15.65
CA ALA A 316 51.02 -44.98 14.67
C ALA A 316 50.78 -45.58 13.28
N ASP A 317 49.65 -46.26 13.09
CA ASP A 317 49.12 -46.56 11.75
C ASP A 317 47.58 -46.61 11.63
N PRO A 318 46.80 -47.14 12.61
CA PRO A 318 45.33 -47.20 12.47
C PRO A 318 44.68 -45.82 12.29
N LEU A 319 45.19 -44.81 12.99
CA LEU A 319 44.61 -43.47 13.03
C LEU A 319 44.70 -42.72 11.69
N ARG A 320 45.68 -43.02 10.82
CA ARG A 320 45.91 -42.23 9.60
C ARG A 320 44.83 -42.49 8.53
N ARG A 321 44.30 -43.72 8.44
CA ARG A 321 43.14 -44.05 7.60
C ARG A 321 41.82 -43.52 8.17
N VAL A 322 41.65 -43.53 9.50
CA VAL A 322 40.44 -43.01 10.17
C VAL A 322 40.34 -41.48 10.06
N LEU A 323 41.45 -40.75 10.20
CA LEU A 323 41.45 -39.28 10.11
C LEU A 323 41.15 -38.77 8.68
N LEU A 324 41.72 -39.39 7.64
CA LEU A 324 41.43 -39.00 6.25
C LEU A 324 39.97 -39.28 5.86
N THR A 325 39.42 -40.41 6.29
CA THR A 325 38.01 -40.77 6.00
C THR A 325 37.00 -39.95 6.81
N THR A 326 37.32 -39.53 8.04
CA THR A 326 36.47 -38.64 8.84
C THR A 326 36.55 -37.19 8.40
N GLN A 327 37.70 -36.66 7.98
CA GLN A 327 37.79 -35.31 7.43
C GLN A 327 37.00 -35.17 6.12
N MET A 328 37.11 -36.13 5.18
CA MET A 328 36.27 -36.12 3.98
C MET A 328 34.77 -36.25 4.30
N LYS A 329 34.37 -37.19 5.18
CA LYS A 329 32.96 -37.31 5.58
C LYS A 329 32.40 -36.04 6.22
N ASN A 330 33.18 -35.35 7.07
CA ASN A 330 32.71 -34.13 7.74
C ASN A 330 32.59 -32.92 6.79
N GLN A 331 33.43 -32.81 5.76
CA GLN A 331 33.30 -31.76 4.74
C GLN A 331 32.03 -31.95 3.88
N PHE A 332 31.64 -33.19 3.56
CA PHE A 332 30.40 -33.45 2.81
C PHE A 332 29.13 -33.54 3.67
N ALA A 333 29.23 -33.95 4.95
CA ALA A 333 28.08 -34.01 5.86
C ALA A 333 27.48 -32.62 6.16
N ALA A 334 28.32 -31.58 6.25
CA ALA A 334 27.89 -30.20 6.48
C ALA A 334 26.98 -29.64 5.36
N LEU A 335 27.00 -30.22 4.16
CA LEU A 335 26.15 -29.84 3.02
C LEU A 335 24.76 -30.51 3.05
N ASN A 336 24.60 -31.62 3.77
CA ASN A 336 23.42 -32.50 3.67
C ASN A 336 22.60 -32.65 4.96
N VAL A 337 22.82 -31.79 5.97
CA VAL A 337 21.83 -31.63 7.06
C VAL A 337 20.57 -30.96 6.47
N PRO A 338 19.38 -31.60 6.52
CA PRO A 338 18.16 -30.99 6.00
C PRO A 338 17.73 -29.83 6.90
N LYS A 339 18.14 -28.61 6.52
CA LYS A 339 17.67 -27.37 7.15
C LYS A 339 16.15 -27.31 7.07
N LYS A 340 15.49 -26.83 8.13
CA LYS A 340 14.03 -26.65 8.17
C LYS A 340 13.62 -25.45 7.32
N ASP A 341 13.66 -25.66 6.00
CA ASP A 341 13.51 -24.62 5.01
C ASP A 341 12.04 -24.18 4.89
N ASN A 342 11.75 -23.09 5.61
CA ASN A 342 10.49 -22.33 5.51
C ASN A 342 10.27 -21.76 4.09
N SER A 343 11.35 -21.63 3.31
CA SER A 343 11.47 -21.05 1.97
C SER A 343 11.98 -22.10 0.98
N GLN A 344 11.44 -22.18 -0.24
CA GLN A 344 11.94 -23.14 -1.24
C GLN A 344 13.10 -22.58 -2.08
N ILE A 345 13.19 -21.26 -2.14
CA ILE A 345 14.39 -20.54 -2.58
C ILE A 345 15.37 -20.52 -1.40
N GLU A 346 16.62 -20.94 -1.63
CA GLU A 346 17.68 -20.87 -0.61
C GLU A 346 17.96 -19.38 -0.30
N GLY A 347 18.00 -19.05 0.98
CA GLY A 347 18.27 -17.69 1.46
C GLY A 347 19.54 -17.61 2.32
N PRO A 348 19.81 -16.46 2.94
CA PRO A 348 20.73 -16.37 4.08
C PRO A 348 20.29 -17.33 5.20
N SER A 349 21.25 -17.76 6.03
CA SER A 349 20.91 -18.32 7.35
C SER A 349 20.04 -17.32 8.11
N ILE A 350 18.83 -17.73 8.46
CA ILE A 350 17.85 -16.85 9.11
C ILE A 350 18.32 -16.58 10.55
N ALA A 351 18.27 -15.32 11.00
CA ALA A 351 18.65 -14.92 12.37
C ALA A 351 17.76 -15.51 13.49
N ASN A 352 16.72 -16.27 13.13
CA ASN A 352 15.85 -17.04 14.03
C ASN A 352 15.20 -18.19 13.24
N SER A 353 14.73 -19.25 13.92
CA SER A 353 14.29 -20.50 13.27
C SER A 353 13.07 -20.40 12.34
N TYR A 354 12.35 -19.28 12.32
CA TYR A 354 11.04 -19.15 11.66
C TYR A 354 10.90 -17.99 10.66
N GLY A 355 11.87 -17.08 10.58
CA GLY A 355 11.80 -15.92 9.68
C GLY A 355 11.02 -14.73 10.25
N PHE A 356 11.02 -14.57 11.58
CA PHE A 356 10.43 -13.40 12.23
C PHE A 356 11.23 -12.13 11.87
N LYS A 357 10.52 -11.09 11.41
CA LYS A 357 11.08 -9.77 11.08
C LYS A 357 11.23 -8.85 12.30
N VAL A 358 10.55 -9.16 13.40
CA VAL A 358 10.64 -8.47 14.70
C VAL A 358 11.07 -9.49 15.74
N SER A 359 11.90 -9.09 16.70
CA SER A 359 12.23 -9.90 17.88
C SER A 359 11.00 -10.04 18.78
N MET A 360 10.88 -11.17 19.50
CA MET A 360 9.84 -11.32 20.52
C MET A 360 10.25 -10.57 21.79
N GLN A 361 10.17 -9.24 21.72
CA GLN A 361 10.33 -8.37 22.88
C GLN A 361 8.93 -7.96 23.33
N ASN A 362 8.39 -8.65 24.33
CA ASN A 362 7.19 -8.18 24.99
C ASN A 362 7.49 -6.86 25.69
N LEU A 363 6.86 -5.77 25.25
CA LEU A 363 7.04 -4.46 25.86
C LEU A 363 6.18 -4.29 27.12
N GLN A 364 5.24 -5.21 27.43
CA GLN A 364 4.45 -5.19 28.67
C GLN A 364 5.20 -5.58 29.94
N ASP A 365 6.21 -6.48 29.87
CA ASP A 365 6.99 -6.99 31.02
C ASP A 365 7.98 -5.94 31.57
N ALA A 366 7.49 -4.70 31.65
CA ALA A 366 8.19 -3.44 31.72
C ALA A 366 7.23 -2.25 31.96
N LYS A 367 5.99 -2.49 32.39
CA LYS A 367 5.16 -1.45 33.02
C LYS A 367 5.68 -1.21 34.44
N ALA A 368 6.34 -0.08 34.67
CA ALA A 368 6.59 0.48 35.99
C ALA A 368 6.72 2.01 35.88
N LEU A 369 6.56 2.72 37.02
CA LEU A 369 6.55 4.20 37.19
C LEU A 369 5.25 4.95 36.84
N HIS A 370 4.18 4.26 36.44
CA HIS A 370 2.81 4.77 36.58
C HIS A 370 2.00 3.64 37.21
N GLU A 371 1.46 3.87 38.41
CA GLU A 371 0.78 2.81 39.19
C GLU A 371 -0.49 2.33 38.48
N VAL A 372 -1.23 3.25 37.85
CA VAL A 372 -2.31 2.95 36.89
C VAL A 372 -2.41 4.08 35.85
N GLN A 373 -2.83 3.80 34.61
CA GLN A 373 -3.31 4.84 33.69
C GLN A 373 -4.85 5.04 33.72
N HIS A 374 -5.59 4.15 34.37
CA HIS A 374 -7.05 4.07 34.43
C HIS A 374 -7.78 4.05 33.06
N LEU A 375 -7.07 3.79 31.96
CA LEU A 375 -7.63 3.73 30.61
C LEU A 375 -8.31 2.38 30.36
N THR A 376 -9.57 2.41 29.94
CA THR A 376 -10.32 1.20 29.56
C THR A 376 -10.35 1.05 28.03
N LEU A 377 -9.77 -0.04 27.54
CA LEU A 377 -9.74 -0.40 26.11
C LEU A 377 -10.81 -1.44 25.78
N MET A 378 -11.43 -1.31 24.61
CA MET A 378 -12.35 -2.31 24.05
C MET A 378 -11.93 -2.67 22.61
N THR A 379 -11.48 -3.91 22.40
CA THR A 379 -11.40 -4.49 21.04
C THR A 379 -12.75 -5.08 20.66
N MET A 380 -13.18 -4.90 19.40
CA MET A 380 -14.41 -5.47 18.86
C MET A 380 -14.20 -5.98 17.42
N GLU A 381 -14.79 -7.14 17.12
CA GLU A 381 -14.93 -7.70 15.77
C GLU A 381 -16.32 -8.35 15.67
N LEU A 382 -16.90 -8.44 14.47
CA LEU A 382 -18.26 -8.97 14.29
C LEU A 382 -18.38 -9.99 13.16
N HIS A 383 -19.38 -10.85 13.29
CA HIS A 383 -19.82 -11.80 12.28
C HIS A 383 -21.14 -11.35 11.65
N ALA A 384 -21.10 -11.06 10.36
CA ALA A 384 -22.27 -10.87 9.52
C ALA A 384 -22.42 -12.05 8.55
N ARG A 385 -23.66 -12.50 8.30
CA ARG A 385 -23.97 -13.60 7.38
C ARG A 385 -23.84 -13.10 5.94
N THR A 386 -22.87 -13.60 5.18
CA THR A 386 -22.63 -13.14 3.80
C THR A 386 -23.47 -13.86 2.73
N ARG A 387 -23.67 -13.20 1.59
CA ARG A 387 -24.26 -13.75 0.35
C ARG A 387 -23.22 -14.59 -0.42
N ARG A 388 -22.98 -15.83 0.05
CA ARG A 388 -22.03 -16.81 -0.52
C ARG A 388 -20.59 -16.27 -0.57
N ASP A 389 -20.02 -16.07 -1.75
CA ASP A 389 -18.60 -15.77 -1.97
C ASP A 389 -18.27 -14.26 -2.02
N LEU A 390 -19.28 -13.41 -1.79
CA LEU A 390 -19.12 -11.96 -1.65
C LEU A 390 -18.58 -11.59 -0.25
N GLU A 391 -17.97 -10.42 -0.14
CA GLU A 391 -17.70 -9.81 1.16
C GLU A 391 -19.01 -9.26 1.77
N PRO A 392 -19.18 -9.30 3.11
CA PRO A 392 -20.40 -8.83 3.74
C PRO A 392 -20.58 -7.33 3.51
N ASP A 393 -21.78 -6.92 3.12
CA ASP A 393 -22.17 -5.52 2.84
C ASP A 393 -23.27 -5.09 3.82
N PRO A 394 -23.07 -4.05 4.65
CA PRO A 394 -24.00 -3.69 5.71
C PRO A 394 -25.37 -3.19 5.21
N GLU A 395 -25.49 -2.82 3.92
CA GLU A 395 -26.79 -2.52 3.30
C GLU A 395 -27.72 -3.75 3.27
N PHE A 396 -27.17 -4.96 3.17
CA PHE A 396 -27.93 -6.20 2.91
C PHE A 396 -27.74 -7.27 3.99
N ASP A 397 -26.51 -7.49 4.41
CA ASP A 397 -26.10 -8.63 5.23
C ASP A 397 -26.30 -8.32 6.73
N PRO A 398 -26.97 -9.20 7.51
CA PRO A 398 -27.27 -8.95 8.92
C PRO A 398 -26.12 -9.35 9.83
N ILE A 399 -25.94 -8.61 10.93
CA ILE A 399 -25.06 -8.98 12.04
C ILE A 399 -25.72 -10.15 12.80
N CYS A 400 -24.97 -11.25 12.95
CA CYS A 400 -25.42 -12.44 13.66
C CYS A 400 -24.72 -12.60 15.03
N ALA A 401 -23.49 -12.12 15.16
CA ALA A 401 -22.78 -12.05 16.44
C ALA A 401 -21.77 -10.90 16.46
N LEU A 402 -21.56 -10.32 17.63
CA LEU A 402 -20.53 -9.33 17.92
C LEU A 402 -19.64 -9.88 19.04
N PHE A 403 -18.32 -9.84 18.87
CA PHE A 403 -17.34 -10.33 19.85
C PHE A 403 -16.52 -9.15 20.36
N TYR A 404 -16.26 -9.10 21.67
CA TYR A 404 -15.50 -8.03 22.28
C TYR A 404 -14.52 -8.53 23.34
N CYS A 405 -13.42 -7.79 23.54
CA CYS A 405 -12.54 -7.96 24.68
C CYS A 405 -12.22 -6.60 25.31
N PHE A 406 -12.55 -6.46 26.58
CA PHE A 406 -12.07 -5.34 27.41
C PHE A 406 -10.69 -5.65 27.96
N SER A 407 -9.88 -4.60 28.14
CA SER A 407 -8.67 -4.60 28.96
C SER A 407 -8.57 -3.26 29.68
N SER A 408 -8.33 -3.28 30.97
CA SER A 408 -7.93 -2.11 31.76
C SER A 408 -6.63 -2.41 32.52
N ASP A 409 -6.05 -1.38 33.13
CA ASP A 409 -4.96 -1.52 34.09
C ASP A 409 -5.48 -1.90 35.49
N THR A 410 -6.71 -1.51 35.83
CA THR A 410 -7.43 -1.97 37.04
C THR A 410 -8.31 -3.19 36.74
N PRO A 411 -8.77 -3.92 37.77
CA PRO A 411 -9.96 -4.76 37.65
C PRO A 411 -11.12 -3.99 37.00
N LEU A 412 -11.96 -4.70 36.25
CA LEU A 412 -13.11 -4.10 35.57
C LEU A 412 -14.30 -4.00 36.54
N PRO A 413 -15.26 -3.07 36.32
CA PRO A 413 -16.49 -3.01 37.10
C PRO A 413 -17.17 -4.38 37.22
N ASP A 414 -17.40 -4.79 38.47
CA ASP A 414 -18.01 -6.06 38.87
C ASP A 414 -17.25 -7.34 38.44
N VAL A 415 -15.95 -7.24 38.11
CA VAL A 415 -15.10 -8.40 37.72
C VAL A 415 -13.67 -8.26 38.24
N ASP A 416 -13.22 -9.23 39.05
CA ASP A 416 -11.85 -9.28 39.63
C ASP A 416 -10.70 -9.36 38.59
N ASN A 417 -11.04 -9.49 37.30
CA ASN A 417 -10.08 -9.61 36.20
C ASN A 417 -9.90 -8.29 35.47
N THR A 418 -8.64 -7.96 35.13
CA THR A 418 -8.26 -6.81 34.29
C THR A 418 -8.64 -6.97 32.81
N GLN A 419 -9.04 -8.18 32.38
CA GLN A 419 -9.52 -8.47 31.03
C GLN A 419 -10.81 -9.29 31.06
N LEU A 420 -11.73 -8.94 30.16
CA LEU A 420 -13.04 -9.59 30.01
C LEU A 420 -13.31 -9.86 28.53
N THR A 421 -13.57 -11.10 28.13
CA THR A 421 -14.02 -11.43 26.77
C THR A 421 -15.49 -11.82 26.78
N GLY A 422 -16.28 -11.24 25.88
CA GLY A 422 -17.70 -11.56 25.74
C GLY A 422 -18.19 -11.50 24.30
N ALA A 423 -19.47 -11.81 24.13
CA ALA A 423 -20.17 -11.75 22.86
C ALA A 423 -21.65 -11.36 23.03
N ILE A 424 -22.20 -10.72 22.00
CA ILE A 424 -23.64 -10.51 21.82
C ILE A 424 -24.05 -11.34 20.61
N VAL A 425 -25.08 -12.18 20.72
CA VAL A 425 -25.51 -13.11 19.67
C VAL A 425 -26.99 -12.92 19.37
N VAL A 426 -27.33 -12.84 18.09
CA VAL A 426 -28.73 -12.79 17.64
C VAL A 426 -29.29 -14.22 17.59
N ASP A 427 -30.27 -14.51 18.44
CA ASP A 427 -30.96 -15.80 18.54
C ASP A 427 -32.48 -15.57 18.57
N LYS A 428 -33.13 -15.80 17.43
CA LYS A 428 -34.58 -15.56 17.25
C LYS A 428 -35.45 -16.55 18.01
N ASP A 429 -34.92 -17.71 18.36
CA ASP A 429 -35.64 -18.72 19.16
C ASP A 429 -35.64 -18.34 20.65
N HIS A 430 -34.80 -17.39 21.06
CA HIS A 430 -34.64 -16.95 22.44
C HIS A 430 -35.70 -15.91 22.85
N GLN A 431 -36.97 -16.29 22.77
CA GLN A 431 -38.03 -15.53 23.45
C GLN A 431 -37.86 -15.63 24.97
N GLY A 432 -38.16 -14.53 25.67
CA GLY A 432 -37.85 -14.37 27.09
C GLY A 432 -38.49 -15.43 28.00
N SER A 433 -37.83 -15.74 29.12
CA SER A 433 -38.25 -16.80 30.05
C SER A 433 -39.47 -16.41 30.88
N SER A 434 -40.64 -16.37 30.25
CA SER A 434 -41.95 -16.22 30.88
C SER A 434 -42.92 -17.24 30.28
N GLN A 435 -43.40 -18.16 31.13
CA GLN A 435 -44.43 -19.19 30.88
C GLN A 435 -44.03 -20.42 30.01
N GLY A 436 -43.92 -21.57 30.69
CA GLY A 436 -44.57 -22.81 30.23
C GLY A 436 -43.67 -23.93 29.69
N CYS A 437 -42.85 -23.66 28.67
CA CYS A 437 -42.19 -24.73 27.91
C CYS A 437 -40.75 -25.04 28.35
N ARG A 438 -40.33 -26.31 28.21
CA ARG A 438 -38.97 -26.77 28.53
C ARG A 438 -37.93 -26.00 27.69
N GLY A 439 -37.23 -25.05 28.31
CA GLY A 439 -36.34 -24.11 27.63
C GLY A 439 -35.25 -24.81 26.80
N ARG A 440 -35.23 -24.54 25.49
CA ARG A 440 -34.16 -24.94 24.58
C ARG A 440 -32.88 -24.21 25.01
N ALA A 441 -31.79 -24.93 25.26
CA ALA A 441 -30.53 -24.29 25.67
C ALA A 441 -30.05 -23.26 24.60
N PRO A 442 -29.44 -22.12 24.99
CA PRO A 442 -29.09 -21.06 24.03
C PRO A 442 -28.09 -21.50 22.95
N LEU A 443 -28.11 -20.83 21.80
CA LEU A 443 -27.44 -21.26 20.56
C LEU A 443 -25.98 -21.72 20.72
N LEU A 444 -25.14 -20.95 21.44
CA LEU A 444 -23.71 -21.28 21.60
C LEU A 444 -23.44 -22.28 22.73
N VAL A 445 -24.34 -22.39 23.71
CA VAL A 445 -24.26 -23.41 24.77
C VAL A 445 -24.46 -24.80 24.16
N ARG A 446 -25.41 -24.95 23.24
CA ARG A 446 -25.59 -26.15 22.40
C ARG A 446 -24.34 -26.50 21.57
N SER A 447 -23.58 -25.48 21.15
CA SER A 447 -22.32 -25.64 20.43
C SER A 447 -21.11 -25.98 21.32
N GLY A 448 -21.29 -26.18 22.63
CA GLY A 448 -20.22 -26.52 23.56
C GLY A 448 -19.29 -25.36 23.94
N VAL A 449 -19.64 -24.12 23.59
CA VAL A 449 -18.87 -22.92 23.96
C VAL A 449 -18.99 -22.69 25.47
N SER A 450 -17.86 -22.64 26.18
CA SER A 450 -17.79 -22.36 27.62
C SER A 450 -16.63 -21.43 27.95
N GLY A 451 -16.78 -20.59 29.00
CA GLY A 451 -15.77 -19.60 29.37
C GLY A 451 -15.78 -18.31 28.52
N LEU A 452 -16.93 -17.98 27.92
CA LEU A 452 -17.21 -16.73 27.23
C LEU A 452 -18.49 -16.13 27.81
N GLN A 453 -18.52 -14.84 28.15
CA GLN A 453 -19.74 -14.17 28.59
C GLN A 453 -20.62 -13.89 27.37
N VAL A 454 -21.74 -14.58 27.21
CA VAL A 454 -22.63 -14.40 26.05
C VAL A 454 -23.95 -13.76 26.50
N THR A 455 -24.32 -12.68 25.82
CA THR A 455 -25.66 -12.08 25.91
C THR A 455 -26.44 -12.39 24.64
N TYR A 456 -27.70 -12.79 24.76
CA TYR A 456 -28.57 -13.10 23.61
C TYR A 456 -29.53 -11.95 23.33
N ALA A 457 -29.72 -11.65 22.05
CA ALA A 457 -30.65 -10.63 21.56
C ALA A 457 -31.60 -11.27 20.52
N ALA A 458 -32.86 -10.85 20.50
CA ALA A 458 -33.84 -11.41 19.56
C ALA A 458 -33.60 -10.93 18.11
N ASP A 459 -33.07 -9.72 17.92
CA ASP A 459 -32.80 -9.11 16.62
C ASP A 459 -31.57 -8.18 16.64
N GLU A 460 -31.27 -7.56 15.50
CA GLU A 460 -30.14 -6.62 15.36
C GLU A 460 -30.34 -5.33 16.17
N LYS A 461 -31.58 -4.87 16.38
CA LYS A 461 -31.85 -3.63 17.14
C LYS A 461 -31.58 -3.83 18.63
N MET A 462 -32.09 -4.93 19.20
CA MET A 462 -31.80 -5.31 20.58
C MET A 462 -30.29 -5.58 20.78
N LEU A 463 -29.56 -6.06 19.77
CA LEU A 463 -28.10 -6.17 19.82
C LEU A 463 -27.43 -4.79 19.95
N PHE A 464 -27.94 -3.75 19.29
CA PHE A 464 -27.44 -2.38 19.45
C PHE A 464 -27.75 -1.82 20.85
N ASP A 465 -28.97 -2.03 21.37
CA ASP A 465 -29.34 -1.56 22.71
C ASP A 465 -28.53 -2.26 23.82
N VAL A 466 -28.28 -3.57 23.68
CA VAL A 466 -27.38 -4.33 24.55
C VAL A 466 -25.94 -3.80 24.46
N LEU A 467 -25.44 -3.49 23.25
CA LEU A 467 -24.11 -2.90 23.08
C LEU A 467 -24.01 -1.51 23.73
N VAL A 468 -25.01 -0.65 23.57
CA VAL A 468 -25.07 0.67 24.22
C VAL A 468 -25.11 0.53 25.74
N THR A 469 -25.80 -0.49 26.26
CA THR A 469 -25.83 -0.81 27.70
C THR A 469 -24.45 -1.25 28.22
N ILE A 470 -23.76 -2.14 27.49
CA ILE A 470 -22.38 -2.57 27.79
C ILE A 470 -21.42 -1.37 27.74
N MET A 471 -21.54 -0.52 26.72
CA MET A 471 -20.73 0.70 26.55
C MET A 471 -20.97 1.73 27.65
N ARG A 472 -22.18 1.84 28.20
CA ARG A 472 -22.47 2.70 29.36
C ARG A 472 -21.97 2.11 30.69
N ARG A 473 -21.92 0.78 30.82
CA ARG A 473 -21.42 0.10 32.04
C ARG A 473 -19.90 0.14 32.17
N PHE A 474 -19.17 -0.13 31.08
CA PHE A 474 -17.71 -0.20 31.08
C PHE A 474 -17.01 1.08 30.59
N ASP A 475 -17.78 2.03 30.04
CA ASP A 475 -17.36 3.34 29.52
C ASP A 475 -15.95 3.41 28.88
N PRO A 476 -15.65 2.57 27.86
CA PRO A 476 -14.30 2.47 27.29
C PRO A 476 -13.82 3.79 26.64
N ASP A 477 -12.62 4.22 27.02
CA ASP A 477 -11.93 5.39 26.47
C ASP A 477 -11.44 5.15 25.04
N ILE A 478 -10.98 3.93 24.76
CA ILE A 478 -10.31 3.58 23.51
C ILE A 478 -11.02 2.39 22.84
N LEU A 479 -11.60 2.65 21.67
CA LEU A 479 -12.27 1.67 20.82
C LEU A 479 -11.30 1.17 19.77
N VAL A 480 -11.20 -0.15 19.61
CA VAL A 480 -10.20 -0.80 18.76
C VAL A 480 -10.86 -1.86 17.88
N GLY A 481 -10.40 -1.97 16.65
CA GLY A 481 -10.63 -3.13 15.77
C GLY A 481 -9.38 -3.36 14.92
N TYR A 482 -9.23 -4.53 14.28
CA TYR A 482 -8.06 -4.72 13.43
C TYR A 482 -8.12 -3.79 12.21
N GLU A 483 -9.29 -3.74 11.59
CA GLU A 483 -9.70 -2.82 10.54
C GLU A 483 -11.06 -2.25 10.97
N VAL A 484 -11.17 -0.92 11.06
CA VAL A 484 -12.36 -0.25 11.65
C VAL A 484 -13.28 0.42 10.64
N GLN A 485 -12.92 0.49 9.35
CA GLN A 485 -13.61 1.32 8.36
C GLN A 485 -14.49 0.51 7.40
N LEU A 486 -14.23 -0.77 7.19
CA LEU A 486 -15.05 -1.72 6.41
C LEU A 486 -15.63 -2.83 7.30
N HIS A 487 -14.92 -3.20 8.36
CA HIS A 487 -15.26 -4.24 9.33
C HIS A 487 -15.61 -3.61 10.69
N SER A 488 -15.62 -4.41 11.77
CA SER A 488 -15.84 -4.02 13.17
C SER A 488 -16.77 -2.80 13.35
N TRP A 489 -16.23 -1.66 13.79
CA TRP A 489 -16.98 -0.45 14.13
C TRP A 489 -17.67 0.21 12.92
N GLY A 490 -16.98 0.35 11.79
CA GLY A 490 -17.55 0.96 10.59
C GLY A 490 -18.69 0.14 9.99
N TYR A 491 -18.55 -1.19 9.97
CA TYR A 491 -19.63 -2.09 9.56
C TYR A 491 -20.86 -1.95 10.47
N LEU A 492 -20.64 -1.98 11.79
CA LEU A 492 -21.67 -1.81 12.80
C LEU A 492 -22.43 -0.48 12.62
N LEU A 493 -21.70 0.63 12.45
CA LEU A 493 -22.30 1.95 12.25
C LEU A 493 -23.08 2.03 10.93
N GLN A 494 -22.54 1.53 9.81
CA GLN A 494 -23.28 1.47 8.54
C GLN A 494 -24.54 0.60 8.64
N ARG A 495 -24.47 -0.56 9.32
CA ARG A 495 -25.61 -1.46 9.50
C ARG A 495 -26.70 -0.83 10.36
N SER A 496 -26.34 -0.19 11.47
CA SER A 496 -27.29 0.54 12.31
C SER A 496 -27.99 1.66 11.54
N SER A 497 -27.24 2.45 10.75
CA SER A 497 -27.80 3.50 9.90
C SER A 497 -28.73 2.95 8.81
N ALA A 498 -28.44 1.80 8.22
CA ALA A 498 -29.31 1.13 7.26
C ALA A 498 -30.63 0.63 7.89
N LEU A 499 -30.62 0.31 9.20
CA LEU A 499 -31.78 -0.07 9.99
C LEU A 499 -32.50 1.11 10.68
N GLY A 500 -32.07 2.35 10.39
CA GLY A 500 -32.67 3.59 10.91
C GLY A 500 -32.23 4.00 12.32
N VAL A 501 -31.09 3.49 12.81
CA VAL A 501 -30.57 3.76 14.16
C VAL A 501 -29.26 4.55 14.07
N ASP A 502 -29.21 5.76 14.63
CA ASP A 502 -27.94 6.50 14.79
C ASP A 502 -27.19 6.00 16.04
N LEU A 503 -26.52 4.87 15.87
CA LEU A 503 -25.68 4.28 16.91
C LEU A 503 -24.41 5.12 17.18
N CYS A 504 -23.98 5.99 16.24
CA CYS A 504 -22.80 6.83 16.42
C CYS A 504 -23.01 7.84 17.55
N GLN A 505 -24.18 8.48 17.60
CA GLN A 505 -24.56 9.35 18.72
C GLN A 505 -24.82 8.56 20.02
N GLN A 506 -25.42 7.36 19.95
CA GLN A 506 -25.74 6.57 21.14
C GLN A 506 -24.51 5.99 21.87
N LEU A 507 -23.43 5.70 21.13
CA LEU A 507 -22.14 5.27 21.68
C LEU A 507 -21.31 6.42 22.26
N SER A 508 -21.69 7.68 21.99
CA SER A 508 -20.97 8.88 22.42
C SER A 508 -21.02 9.10 23.92
N ARG A 509 -19.98 9.75 24.49
CA ARG A 509 -20.08 10.36 25.83
C ARG A 509 -20.88 11.68 25.81
N VAL A 510 -21.12 12.26 24.64
CA VAL A 510 -21.94 13.47 24.43
C VAL A 510 -22.99 13.21 23.33
N PRO A 511 -24.14 12.60 23.68
CA PRO A 511 -25.24 12.40 22.72
C PRO A 511 -25.90 13.73 22.32
N GLY A 512 -26.41 13.81 21.10
CA GLY A 512 -27.12 14.99 20.56
C GLY A 512 -26.27 15.90 19.68
N ASP A 513 -24.94 15.86 19.75
CA ASP A 513 -24.09 16.55 18.77
C ASP A 513 -23.94 15.69 17.49
N SER A 514 -24.85 15.90 16.55
CA SER A 514 -24.85 15.25 15.23
C SER A 514 -23.90 15.92 14.21
N LYS A 515 -23.09 16.91 14.61
CA LYS A 515 -22.08 17.54 13.76
C LYS A 515 -20.73 16.87 13.97
N GLU A 516 -20.34 16.72 15.23
CA GLU A 516 -19.05 16.14 15.61
C GLU A 516 -19.08 14.61 15.70
N ASN A 517 -20.13 13.97 16.25
CA ASN A 517 -20.29 12.52 16.13
C ASN A 517 -20.55 12.17 14.65
N ARG A 518 -19.63 11.43 14.00
CA ARG A 518 -19.70 11.15 12.56
C ARG A 518 -18.97 9.88 12.14
N PHE A 519 -19.45 9.31 11.04
CA PHE A 519 -18.69 8.37 10.21
C PHE A 519 -18.82 8.79 8.74
N ALA A 520 -17.97 9.73 8.30
CA ALA A 520 -18.11 10.39 7.00
C ALA A 520 -16.74 10.82 6.43
N ALA A 521 -16.19 10.02 5.50
CA ALA A 521 -14.88 10.28 4.90
C ALA A 521 -14.79 11.63 4.18
N GLU A 522 -15.88 12.11 3.56
CA GLU A 522 -15.95 13.41 2.88
C GLU A 522 -15.74 14.61 3.83
N ARG A 523 -15.86 14.43 5.15
CA ARG A 523 -15.58 15.47 6.16
C ARG A 523 -14.17 15.39 6.75
N ASP A 524 -13.47 14.27 6.55
CA ASP A 524 -12.11 14.04 7.07
C ASP A 524 -11.36 13.04 6.19
N GLU A 525 -11.06 13.44 4.96
CA GLU A 525 -10.35 12.61 3.98
C GLU A 525 -8.96 12.21 4.52
N TYR A 526 -8.30 13.11 5.25
CA TYR A 526 -7.01 12.86 5.86
C TYR A 526 -7.10 11.82 7.00
N GLY A 527 -8.12 11.89 7.84
CA GLY A 527 -8.45 10.87 8.84
C GLY A 527 -8.74 9.52 8.18
N ALA A 528 -9.58 9.48 7.14
CA ALA A 528 -9.89 8.28 6.38
C ALA A 528 -8.65 7.59 5.78
N ASP A 529 -7.71 8.37 5.26
CA ASP A 529 -6.48 7.90 4.61
C ASP A 529 -5.34 7.54 5.58
N THR A 530 -5.30 8.12 6.78
CA THR A 530 -4.20 7.94 7.75
C THR A 530 -4.54 7.07 8.96
N MET A 531 -5.78 7.12 9.46
CA MET A 531 -6.19 6.45 10.70
C MET A 531 -7.66 6.00 10.66
N THR A 532 -8.60 6.91 10.89
CA THR A 532 -10.04 6.66 10.73
C THR A 532 -10.81 7.98 10.62
N GLU A 533 -11.93 7.92 9.91
CA GLU A 533 -12.96 8.95 9.76
C GLU A 533 -14.16 8.77 10.73
N ILE A 534 -14.07 7.78 11.64
CA ILE A 534 -15.03 7.55 12.73
C ILE A 534 -14.65 8.45 13.92
N ASN A 535 -15.48 9.44 14.22
CA ASN A 535 -15.36 10.29 15.40
C ASN A 535 -16.57 10.06 16.33
N ILE A 536 -16.30 9.64 17.57
CA ILE A 536 -17.31 9.40 18.62
C ILE A 536 -16.87 10.24 19.82
N ILE A 537 -17.63 11.27 20.16
CA ILE A 537 -17.17 12.29 21.12
C ILE A 537 -16.87 11.66 22.49
N GLY A 538 -15.70 12.01 23.03
CA GLY A 538 -15.18 11.49 24.29
C GLY A 538 -14.54 10.09 24.21
N ARG A 539 -14.49 9.44 23.04
CA ARG A 539 -13.81 8.15 22.84
C ARG A 539 -12.80 8.23 21.69
N ILE A 540 -11.76 7.40 21.76
CA ILE A 540 -10.67 7.37 20.77
C ILE A 540 -10.77 6.08 19.95
N THR A 541 -11.08 6.20 18.66
CA THR A 541 -11.09 5.06 17.73
C THR A 541 -9.69 4.79 17.17
N LEU A 542 -9.15 3.58 17.36
CA LEU A 542 -7.83 3.16 16.85
C LEU A 542 -7.96 2.07 15.79
N ASN A 543 -7.41 2.35 14.61
CA ASN A 543 -7.37 1.41 13.48
C ASN A 543 -6.04 0.63 13.48
N LEU A 544 -6.05 -0.59 14.04
CA LEU A 544 -4.82 -1.25 14.48
C LEU A 544 -3.86 -1.61 13.33
N TRP A 545 -4.36 -1.97 12.14
CA TRP A 545 -3.48 -2.26 11.00
C TRP A 545 -2.67 -1.04 10.55
N ARG A 546 -3.21 0.18 10.71
CA ARG A 546 -2.53 1.43 10.35
C ARG A 546 -1.45 1.80 11.35
N VAL A 547 -1.70 1.61 12.65
CA VAL A 547 -0.68 1.71 13.69
C VAL A 547 0.43 0.67 13.46
N MET A 548 0.08 -0.58 13.18
CA MET A 548 1.06 -1.63 12.89
C MET A 548 1.83 -1.37 11.58
N LYS A 549 1.29 -0.56 10.66
CA LYS A 549 2.01 -0.07 9.48
C LYS A 549 3.06 0.99 9.79
N THR A 550 2.84 1.88 10.77
CA THR A 550 3.86 2.85 11.19
C THR A 550 4.94 2.19 12.04
N GLU A 551 4.59 1.22 12.87
CA GLU A 551 5.52 0.56 13.80
C GLU A 551 6.38 -0.54 13.13
N VAL A 552 5.86 -1.29 12.14
CA VAL A 552 6.55 -2.49 11.60
C VAL A 552 6.67 -2.47 10.08
N THR A 553 7.86 -2.78 9.54
CA THR A 553 8.18 -2.73 8.10
C THR A 553 7.90 -4.05 7.35
N LEU A 554 6.62 -4.42 7.25
CA LEU A 554 6.18 -5.67 6.60
C LEU A 554 5.90 -5.52 5.09
N ASN A 555 5.71 -6.66 4.41
CA ASN A 555 5.30 -6.72 3.01
C ASN A 555 3.76 -6.70 2.84
N ASN A 556 3.03 -7.19 3.86
CA ASN A 556 1.57 -7.24 3.95
C ASN A 556 1.18 -6.96 5.40
N TYR A 557 0.03 -6.32 5.61
CA TYR A 557 -0.47 -5.84 6.91
C TYR A 557 -1.81 -6.48 7.33
N THR A 558 -2.18 -7.60 6.71
CA THR A 558 -3.18 -8.55 7.22
C THR A 558 -2.83 -9.05 8.63
N PHE A 559 -3.85 -9.24 9.48
CA PHE A 559 -3.72 -9.63 10.89
C PHE A 559 -2.80 -10.84 11.10
N GLU A 560 -2.95 -11.89 10.28
CA GLU A 560 -2.23 -13.16 10.44
C GLU A 560 -0.74 -13.02 10.08
N ASN A 561 -0.36 -11.98 9.34
CA ASN A 561 1.02 -11.66 9.01
C ASN A 561 1.68 -10.77 10.07
N VAL A 562 0.94 -9.79 10.60
CA VAL A 562 1.40 -8.95 11.71
C VAL A 562 1.55 -9.80 12.97
N ALA A 563 0.53 -10.56 13.35
CA ALA A 563 0.57 -11.48 14.49
C ALA A 563 1.71 -12.51 14.38
N PHE A 564 1.96 -13.08 13.19
CA PHE A 564 3.10 -13.98 13.00
C PHE A 564 4.45 -13.30 13.22
N HIS A 565 4.63 -12.05 12.79
CA HIS A 565 5.90 -11.36 12.96
C HIS A 565 6.10 -10.70 14.33
N VAL A 566 5.02 -10.38 15.05
CA VAL A 566 5.03 -9.61 16.31
C VAL A 566 4.76 -10.49 17.54
N LEU A 567 3.72 -11.32 17.50
CA LEU A 567 3.37 -12.28 18.57
C LEU A 567 4.03 -13.65 18.40
N HIS A 568 4.69 -13.88 17.24
CA HIS A 568 5.36 -15.13 16.86
C HIS A 568 4.40 -16.33 16.69
N GLN A 569 3.09 -16.09 16.80
CA GLN A 569 2.01 -17.07 16.66
C GLN A 569 1.37 -17.03 15.27
N ARG A 570 0.99 -18.20 14.74
CA ARG A 570 0.16 -18.32 13.53
C ARG A 570 -1.32 -18.37 13.90
N PHE A 571 -2.13 -17.62 13.17
CA PHE A 571 -3.59 -17.65 13.22
C PHE A 571 -4.13 -18.16 11.87
N PRO A 572 -5.15 -19.03 11.84
CA PRO A 572 -5.80 -19.44 10.60
C PRO A 572 -6.74 -18.34 10.07
N LEU A 573 -6.83 -18.23 8.75
CA LEU A 573 -7.77 -17.34 8.06
C LEU A 573 -8.79 -18.19 7.29
N TYR A 574 -10.07 -17.87 7.45
CA TYR A 574 -11.20 -18.49 6.76
C TYR A 574 -11.91 -17.43 5.90
N SER A 575 -12.64 -17.84 4.86
CA SER A 575 -13.47 -16.90 4.10
C SER A 575 -14.74 -16.52 4.88
N PRO A 576 -15.35 -15.34 4.61
CA PRO A 576 -16.63 -14.95 5.21
C PRO A 576 -17.73 -16.00 4.96
N ARG A 577 -17.68 -16.65 3.79
CA ARG A 577 -18.50 -17.81 3.45
C ARG A 577 -18.35 -18.95 4.45
N THR A 578 -17.14 -19.46 4.66
CA THR A 578 -16.87 -20.59 5.58
C THR A 578 -17.31 -20.27 7.02
N LEU A 579 -17.14 -19.02 7.46
CA LEU A 579 -17.61 -18.57 8.78
C LEU A 579 -19.15 -18.57 8.86
N SER A 580 -19.83 -18.16 7.80
CA SER A 580 -21.30 -18.17 7.70
C SER A 580 -21.84 -19.60 7.61
N ASP A 581 -21.25 -20.45 6.76
CA ASP A 581 -21.59 -21.88 6.60
C ASP A 581 -21.44 -22.65 7.94
N TRP A 582 -20.49 -22.27 8.81
CA TRP A 582 -20.35 -22.82 10.16
C TRP A 582 -21.34 -22.25 11.18
N PHE A 583 -21.82 -21.02 11.01
CA PHE A 583 -22.84 -20.42 11.87
C PHE A 583 -24.25 -20.93 11.52
N ASP A 584 -24.57 -21.05 10.24
CA ASP A 584 -25.87 -21.50 9.75
C ASP A 584 -25.99 -23.03 9.64
N HIS A 585 -24.95 -23.78 10.04
CA HIS A 585 -24.93 -25.23 9.95
C HIS A 585 -26.10 -25.89 10.71
N ASN A 586 -26.75 -26.87 10.07
CA ASN A 586 -27.90 -27.61 10.61
C ASN A 586 -27.59 -28.31 11.95
N THR A 587 -26.32 -28.65 12.21
CA THR A 587 -25.87 -29.17 13.51
C THR A 587 -25.11 -28.12 14.29
N ASP A 588 -25.37 -28.03 15.60
CA ASP A 588 -24.80 -27.00 16.48
C ASP A 588 -23.27 -27.10 16.64
N LEU A 589 -22.68 -28.23 16.23
CA LEU A 589 -21.27 -28.61 16.45
C LEU A 589 -20.24 -27.77 15.68
N TYR A 590 -20.65 -26.86 14.79
CA TYR A 590 -19.73 -26.07 13.94
C TYR A 590 -19.53 -24.63 14.43
N ARG A 591 -20.50 -24.04 15.15
CA ARG A 591 -20.47 -22.60 15.52
C ARG A 591 -19.27 -22.22 16.38
N TRP A 592 -18.75 -23.15 17.19
CA TRP A 592 -17.58 -22.89 18.03
C TRP A 592 -16.34 -22.49 17.22
N LYS A 593 -16.20 -22.93 15.96
CA LYS A 593 -15.08 -22.55 15.09
C LYS A 593 -15.15 -21.08 14.66
N MET A 594 -16.36 -20.59 14.39
CA MET A 594 -16.60 -19.17 14.10
C MET A 594 -16.32 -18.34 15.36
N VAL A 595 -16.83 -18.77 16.52
CA VAL A 595 -16.56 -18.13 17.82
C VAL A 595 -15.05 -18.10 18.12
N ASP A 596 -14.33 -19.21 17.99
CA ASP A 596 -12.89 -19.28 18.24
C ASP A 596 -12.09 -18.37 17.30
N HIS A 597 -12.48 -18.30 16.02
CA HIS A 597 -11.86 -17.37 15.07
C HIS A 597 -11.97 -15.91 15.54
N TYR A 598 -13.18 -15.43 15.86
CA TYR A 598 -13.37 -14.04 16.29
C TYR A 598 -12.82 -13.75 17.70
N VAL A 599 -12.97 -14.68 18.65
CA VAL A 599 -12.38 -14.59 20.01
C VAL A 599 -10.85 -14.51 19.93
N SER A 600 -10.23 -15.33 19.07
CA SER A 600 -8.79 -15.27 18.80
C SER A 600 -8.35 -13.95 18.17
N ARG A 601 -9.19 -13.33 17.31
CA ARG A 601 -8.90 -12.01 16.72
C ARG A 601 -9.00 -10.87 17.74
N VAL A 602 -10.07 -10.76 18.52
CA VAL A 602 -10.22 -9.64 19.49
C VAL A 602 -9.15 -9.70 20.59
N ARG A 603 -8.78 -10.90 21.04
CA ARG A 603 -7.66 -11.12 21.96
C ARG A 603 -6.31 -10.83 21.29
N GLY A 604 -6.09 -11.33 20.07
CA GLY A 604 -4.87 -11.06 19.31
C GLY A 604 -4.65 -9.57 18.99
N CYS A 605 -5.72 -8.80 18.78
CA CYS A 605 -5.64 -7.34 18.63
C CYS A 605 -5.20 -6.65 19.92
N MET A 606 -5.72 -7.10 21.07
CA MET A 606 -5.29 -6.60 22.38
C MET A 606 -3.82 -6.95 22.62
N GLN A 607 -3.43 -8.21 22.39
CA GLN A 607 -2.04 -8.68 22.46
C GLN A 607 -1.10 -7.90 21.54
N LEU A 608 -1.53 -7.49 20.34
CA LEU A 608 -0.72 -6.67 19.42
C LEU A 608 -0.49 -5.25 19.94
N LEU A 609 -1.51 -4.58 20.49
CA LEU A 609 -1.36 -3.28 21.16
C LEU A 609 -0.42 -3.37 22.37
N GLN A 610 -0.59 -4.44 23.15
CA GLN A 610 0.13 -4.76 24.38
C GLN A 610 1.61 -5.07 24.12
N GLN A 611 1.91 -6.02 23.22
CA GLN A 611 3.26 -6.44 22.85
C GLN A 611 4.14 -5.25 22.42
N HIS A 612 3.55 -4.27 21.72
CA HIS A 612 4.26 -3.07 21.26
C HIS A 612 4.16 -1.86 22.22
N ASP A 613 3.49 -1.97 23.37
CA ASP A 613 3.14 -0.84 24.26
C ASP A 613 2.77 0.44 23.48
N ILE A 614 1.73 0.34 22.65
CA ILE A 614 1.29 1.50 21.85
C ILE A 614 0.82 2.63 22.76
N ILE A 615 0.08 2.31 23.82
CA ILE A 615 -0.57 3.30 24.69
C ILE A 615 0.46 3.99 25.60
N GLY A 616 1.34 3.25 26.28
CA GLY A 616 2.36 3.84 27.15
C GLY A 616 3.32 4.75 26.38
N ARG A 617 3.88 4.26 25.27
CA ARG A 617 4.72 5.09 24.39
C ARG A 617 3.99 6.32 23.84
N THR A 618 2.73 6.20 23.44
CA THR A 618 1.96 7.35 22.92
C THR A 618 1.67 8.38 24.02
N SER A 619 1.36 7.95 25.23
CA SER A 619 1.14 8.82 26.40
C SER A 619 2.41 9.59 26.78
N GLU A 620 3.56 8.92 26.76
CA GLU A 620 4.86 9.55 27.02
C GLU A 620 5.28 10.55 25.94
N LEU A 621 5.01 10.25 24.66
CA LEU A 621 5.23 11.20 23.57
C LEU A 621 4.24 12.38 23.63
N ALA A 622 3.00 12.16 24.07
CA ALA A 622 2.00 13.21 24.28
C ALA A 622 2.48 14.22 25.34
N ARG A 623 2.98 13.72 26.48
CA ARG A 623 3.59 14.49 27.57
C ARG A 623 4.84 15.24 27.08
N LEU A 624 5.76 14.55 26.42
CA LEU A 624 7.02 15.12 25.91
C LEU A 624 6.81 16.26 24.90
N PHE A 625 5.85 16.11 23.99
CA PHE A 625 5.56 17.13 22.97
C PHE A 625 4.53 18.17 23.43
N GLY A 626 3.89 17.96 24.59
CA GLY A 626 2.80 18.80 25.09
C GLY A 626 1.56 18.83 24.17
N ILE A 627 1.17 17.69 23.58
CA ILE A 627 -0.02 17.58 22.72
C ILE A 627 -0.97 16.49 23.22
N GLN A 628 -2.23 16.55 22.82
CA GLN A 628 -3.23 15.51 23.13
C GLN A 628 -2.82 14.14 22.55
N PHE A 629 -3.12 13.07 23.29
CA PHE A 629 -2.78 11.67 22.95
C PHE A 629 -3.07 11.31 21.49
N PHE A 630 -4.31 11.49 21.02
CA PHE A 630 -4.72 11.11 19.66
C PHE A 630 -3.94 11.89 18.57
N HIS A 631 -3.54 13.12 18.85
CA HIS A 631 -2.74 13.94 17.95
C HIS A 631 -1.27 13.47 17.83
N VAL A 632 -0.76 12.66 18.74
CA VAL A 632 0.55 11.96 18.56
C VAL A 632 0.48 10.93 17.45
N LEU A 633 -0.67 10.27 17.28
CA LEU A 633 -0.89 9.26 16.24
C LEU A 633 -1.30 9.89 14.90
N THR A 634 -2.23 10.86 14.92
CA THR A 634 -2.83 11.42 13.71
C THR A 634 -2.10 12.63 13.12
N ARG A 635 -1.34 13.42 13.89
CA ARG A 635 -0.76 14.68 13.40
C ARG A 635 0.72 14.56 13.06
N GLY A 636 1.08 15.14 11.92
CA GLY A 636 2.44 15.20 11.40
C GLY A 636 3.44 15.95 12.29
N SER A 637 4.71 15.87 11.91
CA SER A 637 5.86 16.40 12.65
C SER A 637 5.78 17.89 12.98
N GLN A 638 5.32 18.72 12.04
CA GLN A 638 5.23 20.19 12.20
C GLN A 638 4.50 20.59 13.49
N TYR A 639 3.35 19.97 13.77
CA TYR A 639 2.52 20.28 14.95
C TYR A 639 3.25 20.00 16.27
N ARG A 640 4.18 19.04 16.27
CA ARG A 640 4.99 18.66 17.43
C ARG A 640 6.11 19.68 17.67
N VAL A 641 6.74 20.16 16.59
CA VAL A 641 7.75 21.23 16.63
C VAL A 641 7.11 22.55 17.08
N GLU A 642 5.97 22.93 16.51
CA GLU A 642 5.18 24.12 16.91
C GLU A 642 4.84 24.08 18.41
N SER A 643 4.31 22.94 18.88
CA SER A 643 3.90 22.75 20.27
C SER A 643 5.05 22.99 21.26
N MET A 644 6.27 22.55 20.94
CA MET A 644 7.45 22.80 21.78
C MET A 644 8.01 24.22 21.58
N MET A 645 8.20 24.65 20.34
CA MET A 645 8.74 25.97 19.98
C MET A 645 7.93 27.12 20.58
N LEU A 646 6.60 27.04 20.54
CA LEU A 646 5.72 28.09 21.07
C LEU A 646 5.74 28.17 22.61
N ARG A 647 6.05 27.06 23.31
CA ARG A 647 6.27 27.08 24.77
C ARG A 647 7.59 27.73 25.16
N VAL A 648 8.63 27.58 24.34
CA VAL A 648 9.91 28.30 24.52
C VAL A 648 9.78 29.77 24.11
N ALA A 649 8.99 30.08 23.09
CA ALA A 649 8.81 31.44 22.56
C ALA A 649 7.92 32.33 23.46
N LYS A 650 6.86 31.78 24.07
CA LYS A 650 5.88 32.58 24.83
C LYS A 650 6.46 33.31 26.06
N PRO A 651 7.31 32.71 26.92
CA PRO A 651 7.96 33.43 28.03
C PRO A 651 8.91 34.55 27.58
N LEU A 652 9.36 34.52 26.32
CA LEU A 652 10.22 35.54 25.71
C LEU A 652 9.41 36.62 24.97
N ASN A 653 8.08 36.64 25.12
CA ASN A 653 7.13 37.56 24.48
C ASN A 653 7.18 37.59 22.94
N TYR A 654 7.66 36.51 22.29
CA TYR A 654 7.63 36.40 20.83
C TYR A 654 6.24 36.05 20.31
N VAL A 655 5.81 36.73 19.24
CA VAL A 655 4.61 36.41 18.45
C VAL A 655 5.01 35.61 17.21
N PRO A 656 4.43 34.43 16.95
CA PRO A 656 4.72 33.63 15.75
C PRO A 656 4.00 34.18 14.51
N VAL A 657 4.65 34.11 13.35
CA VAL A 657 4.03 34.50 12.07
C VAL A 657 3.21 33.34 11.50
N THR A 658 1.99 33.62 11.03
CA THR A 658 1.14 32.64 10.32
C THR A 658 0.89 33.10 8.88
N PRO A 659 1.86 32.91 7.95
CA PRO A 659 1.70 33.30 6.55
C PRO A 659 0.59 32.53 5.82
N SER A 660 -0.09 33.21 4.91
CA SER A 660 -1.09 32.64 3.99
C SER A 660 -0.48 31.68 2.95
N ILE A 661 -1.34 30.95 2.23
CA ILE A 661 -0.92 30.09 1.11
C ILE A 661 -0.20 30.93 0.03
N GLN A 662 -0.70 32.14 -0.25
CA GLN A 662 -0.12 33.05 -1.24
C GLN A 662 1.27 33.54 -0.81
N GLN A 663 1.44 33.97 0.44
CA GLN A 663 2.74 34.38 0.98
C GLN A 663 3.78 33.24 0.94
N ARG A 664 3.36 32.00 1.22
CA ARG A 664 4.24 30.82 1.07
C ARG A 664 4.56 30.50 -0.39
N ALA A 665 3.65 30.76 -1.34
CA ALA A 665 3.94 30.62 -2.76
C ALA A 665 4.89 31.70 -3.30
N GLN A 666 4.94 32.87 -2.64
CA GLN A 666 5.81 34.01 -2.99
C GLN A 666 7.19 34.01 -2.31
N GLN A 667 7.45 33.08 -1.39
CA GLN A 667 8.76 32.95 -0.74
C GLN A 667 9.84 32.56 -1.76
N ARG A 668 11.11 32.89 -1.50
CA ARG A 668 12.23 32.50 -2.36
C ARG A 668 12.30 30.96 -2.48
N ALA A 669 12.81 30.44 -3.60
CA ALA A 669 13.09 29.00 -3.72
C ALA A 669 14.36 28.64 -2.92
N PRO A 670 14.44 27.45 -2.29
CA PRO A 670 15.68 26.95 -1.71
C PRO A 670 16.74 26.77 -2.80
N GLN A 671 17.95 27.28 -2.55
CA GLN A 671 19.10 27.22 -3.45
C GLN A 671 20.13 26.19 -2.97
N CYS A 672 20.26 26.00 -1.65
CA CYS A 672 21.28 25.11 -1.10
C CYS A 672 20.84 23.64 -1.07
N ILE A 673 21.66 22.78 -1.68
CA ILE A 673 21.50 21.32 -1.62
C ILE A 673 22.56 20.68 -0.70
N PRO A 674 22.20 19.68 0.13
CA PRO A 674 23.14 18.99 0.99
C PRO A 674 24.13 18.15 0.15
N LEU A 675 25.38 18.05 0.61
CA LEU A 675 26.40 17.30 -0.12
C LEU A 675 26.13 15.78 -0.05
N VAL A 676 26.01 15.17 -1.22
CA VAL A 676 26.16 13.72 -1.41
C VAL A 676 27.24 13.53 -2.47
N MET A 677 28.40 12.99 -2.09
CA MET A 677 29.49 12.68 -3.01
C MET A 677 29.04 11.61 -4.01
N GLU A 678 29.62 11.54 -5.20
CA GLU A 678 29.52 10.31 -5.99
C GLU A 678 30.45 9.25 -5.35
N PRO A 679 29.97 8.05 -4.99
CA PRO A 679 30.85 7.01 -4.51
C PRO A 679 31.75 6.48 -5.62
N GLU A 680 33.01 6.25 -5.28
CA GLU A 680 33.88 5.35 -6.05
C GLU A 680 33.25 3.95 -6.09
N SER A 681 32.56 3.64 -7.20
CA SER A 681 31.65 2.50 -7.26
C SER A 681 32.41 1.21 -7.59
N ARG A 682 32.66 0.38 -6.57
CA ARG A 682 33.44 -0.87 -6.66
C ARG A 682 33.24 -1.77 -5.44
N PHE A 683 33.76 -3.00 -5.54
CA PHE A 683 34.02 -3.86 -4.37
C PHE A 683 35.27 -3.39 -3.61
N TYR A 684 35.18 -3.39 -2.28
CA TYR A 684 36.22 -3.02 -1.33
C TYR A 684 36.57 -4.20 -0.44
N SER A 685 37.73 -4.82 -0.71
CA SER A 685 38.35 -5.85 0.13
C SER A 685 39.10 -5.30 1.35
N ASN A 686 39.37 -3.99 1.36
CA ASN A 686 40.09 -3.27 2.41
C ASN A 686 39.12 -2.63 3.42
N SER A 687 39.63 -2.28 4.59
CA SER A 687 38.88 -1.61 5.65
C SER A 687 38.36 -0.23 5.19
N VAL A 688 37.05 -0.02 5.28
CA VAL A 688 36.41 1.30 5.07
C VAL A 688 35.77 1.73 6.38
N VAL A 689 36.31 2.78 7.00
CA VAL A 689 35.78 3.37 8.24
C VAL A 689 34.60 4.27 7.90
N VAL A 690 33.53 4.21 8.70
CA VAL A 690 32.39 5.14 8.60
C VAL A 690 32.39 6.07 9.81
N LEU A 691 32.43 7.37 9.54
CA LEU A 691 32.33 8.45 10.52
C LEU A 691 31.05 9.24 10.25
N ASP A 692 30.34 9.65 11.30
CA ASP A 692 29.01 10.27 11.26
C ASP A 692 28.88 11.44 12.24
N PHE A 693 28.32 12.58 11.82
CA PHE A 693 28.16 13.77 12.65
C PHE A 693 26.93 13.66 13.58
N GLN A 694 27.14 13.75 14.89
CA GLN A 694 26.09 13.50 15.88
C GLN A 694 25.01 14.59 15.86
N SER A 695 23.90 14.35 15.16
CA SER A 695 22.79 15.31 15.01
C SER A 695 23.27 16.61 14.35
N LEU A 696 23.81 16.50 13.12
CA LEU A 696 24.51 17.59 12.42
C LEU A 696 23.71 18.89 12.35
N TYR A 697 22.49 18.87 11.78
CA TYR A 697 21.69 20.09 11.62
C TYR A 697 21.30 20.74 12.97
N PRO A 698 20.81 20.01 14.00
CA PRO A 698 20.63 20.57 15.34
C PRO A 698 21.90 21.18 15.94
N SER A 699 23.05 20.53 15.78
CA SER A 699 24.33 21.00 16.33
C SER A 699 24.79 22.29 15.66
N ILE A 700 24.53 22.47 14.37
CA ILE A 700 24.80 23.70 13.61
C ILE A 700 23.88 24.84 14.04
N VAL A 701 22.58 24.57 14.21
CA VAL A 701 21.62 25.56 14.70
C VAL A 701 22.09 26.14 16.05
N ILE A 702 22.53 25.27 16.97
CA ILE A 702 23.05 25.69 18.28
C ILE A 702 24.38 26.44 18.12
N ALA A 703 25.37 25.85 17.43
CA ALA A 703 26.74 26.38 17.36
C ALA A 703 26.87 27.73 16.66
N TYR A 704 26.01 28.03 15.68
CA TYR A 704 26.00 29.29 14.93
C TYR A 704 24.76 30.17 15.21
N ASN A 705 23.97 29.82 16.25
CA ASN A 705 22.80 30.58 16.71
C ASN A 705 21.72 30.86 15.64
N TYR A 706 21.58 29.98 14.63
CA TYR A 706 20.65 30.19 13.51
C TYR A 706 19.18 30.06 13.93
N CYS A 707 18.41 31.14 13.87
CA CYS A 707 17.00 31.14 14.25
C CYS A 707 16.22 32.25 13.53
N PHE A 708 14.89 32.09 13.42
CA PHE A 708 13.98 33.16 13.00
C PHE A 708 14.19 34.46 13.80
N SER A 709 14.40 34.36 15.11
CA SER A 709 14.56 35.50 16.02
C SER A 709 15.97 36.13 16.05
N THR A 710 16.94 35.57 15.32
CA THR A 710 18.34 36.02 15.27
C THR A 710 18.83 36.33 13.86
N CYS A 711 18.07 35.95 12.83
CA CYS A 711 18.37 36.28 11.43
C CYS A 711 18.14 37.76 11.15
N LEU A 712 19.07 38.39 10.43
CA LEU A 712 18.96 39.77 9.95
C LEU A 712 18.59 39.83 8.46
N GLY A 713 18.69 38.73 7.71
CA GLY A 713 18.46 38.69 6.26
C GLY A 713 19.76 38.51 5.46
N HIS A 714 19.66 38.69 4.13
CA HIS A 714 20.80 38.60 3.21
C HIS A 714 21.65 39.87 3.26
N VAL A 715 22.98 39.77 3.26
CA VAL A 715 23.91 40.90 3.44
C VAL A 715 23.67 42.01 2.42
N ASP A 716 23.41 41.67 1.16
CA ASP A 716 23.09 42.62 0.07
C ASP A 716 21.88 43.53 0.35
N ASN A 717 20.97 43.11 1.25
CA ASN A 717 19.80 43.90 1.65
C ASN A 717 20.09 44.79 2.88
N LEU A 718 21.21 44.61 3.58
CA LEU A 718 21.51 45.28 4.85
C LEU A 718 22.10 46.67 4.62
N GLY A 719 21.69 47.63 5.46
CA GLY A 719 22.12 49.03 5.38
C GLY A 719 21.26 49.91 4.46
N THR A 720 20.34 49.32 3.70
CA THR A 720 19.23 50.07 3.09
C THR A 720 18.21 50.49 4.15
N PRO A 721 17.52 51.63 3.99
CA PRO A 721 16.47 52.06 4.93
C PRO A 721 15.14 51.32 4.73
N ASP A 722 15.01 50.51 3.68
CA ASP A 722 13.77 49.96 3.15
C ASP A 722 13.39 48.59 3.73
N GLU A 723 12.15 48.14 3.46
CA GLU A 723 11.71 46.79 3.75
C GLU A 723 12.08 45.82 2.62
N PHE A 724 12.72 44.70 2.98
CA PHE A 724 13.08 43.63 2.04
C PHE A 724 12.38 42.32 2.39
N LYS A 725 12.28 41.40 1.42
CA LYS A 725 11.64 40.09 1.61
C LYS A 725 12.48 39.19 2.51
N PHE A 726 11.84 38.61 3.52
CA PHE A 726 12.38 37.65 4.47
C PHE A 726 11.38 36.51 4.70
N GLY A 727 11.69 35.31 4.23
CA GLY A 727 10.82 34.14 4.29
C GLY A 727 9.50 34.38 3.57
N CYS A 728 8.41 34.40 4.33
CA CYS A 728 7.05 34.67 3.85
C CYS A 728 6.54 36.07 4.21
N THR A 729 7.45 36.98 4.55
CA THR A 729 7.22 38.29 5.18
C THR A 729 8.16 39.35 4.63
N SER A 730 8.01 40.61 5.05
CA SER A 730 9.06 41.62 4.98
C SER A 730 9.87 41.67 6.29
N LEU A 731 11.07 42.25 6.22
CA LEU A 731 11.92 42.61 7.34
C LEU A 731 12.57 43.97 7.04
N ARG A 732 12.78 44.76 8.10
CA ARG A 732 13.50 46.04 8.08
C ARG A 732 14.57 45.99 9.16
N VAL A 733 15.80 46.42 8.85
CA VAL A 733 16.90 46.46 9.83
C VAL A 733 17.57 47.85 9.76
N PRO A 734 17.37 48.73 10.76
CA PRO A 734 17.91 50.09 10.73
C PRO A 734 19.45 50.11 10.60
N PRO A 735 20.03 51.01 9.78
CA PRO A 735 21.48 51.15 9.63
C PRO A 735 22.22 51.40 10.96
N GLU A 736 21.60 52.12 11.89
CA GLU A 736 22.14 52.41 13.23
C GLU A 736 22.28 51.13 14.06
N LEU A 737 21.30 50.23 13.97
CA LEU A 737 21.33 48.93 14.63
C LEU A 737 22.41 48.02 14.02
N LEU A 738 22.60 48.05 12.70
CA LEU A 738 23.69 47.34 12.03
C LEU A 738 25.06 47.89 12.45
N TYR A 739 25.20 49.21 12.55
CA TYR A 739 26.44 49.84 13.04
C TYR A 739 26.77 49.44 14.49
N GLN A 740 25.76 49.34 15.36
CA GLN A 740 25.92 48.82 16.73
C GLN A 740 26.32 47.34 16.74
N LEU A 741 25.64 46.50 15.94
CA LEU A 741 25.83 45.05 15.90
C LEU A 741 27.05 44.59 15.09
N ARG A 742 27.84 45.49 14.49
CA ARG A 742 28.95 45.15 13.56
C ARG A 742 29.93 44.09 14.07
N ASN A 743 30.21 44.08 15.37
CA ASN A 743 31.12 43.10 16.01
C ASN A 743 30.40 41.79 16.43
N ASP A 744 29.08 41.80 16.48
CA ASP A 744 28.22 40.73 17.02
C ASP A 744 27.37 40.03 15.95
N ILE A 745 27.75 40.16 14.68
CA ILE A 745 27.16 39.43 13.56
C ILE A 745 28.01 38.21 13.19
N THR A 746 27.35 37.14 12.75
CA THR A 746 27.93 35.94 12.12
C THR A 746 27.26 35.76 10.76
N VAL A 747 28.04 35.76 9.68
CA VAL A 747 27.54 35.55 8.31
C VAL A 747 27.65 34.06 7.95
N SER A 748 26.57 33.50 7.44
CA SER A 748 26.51 32.13 6.93
C SER A 748 27.09 32.04 5.50
N PRO A 749 27.49 30.86 5.01
CA PRO A 749 28.08 30.72 3.66
C PRO A 749 27.13 31.07 2.51
N GLY A 750 25.82 31.17 2.77
CA GLY A 750 24.80 31.60 1.80
C GLY A 750 24.44 33.08 1.89
N GLY A 751 25.34 33.93 2.39
CA GLY A 751 25.12 35.39 2.44
C GLY A 751 24.09 35.86 3.47
N ILE A 752 23.54 34.98 4.32
CA ILE A 752 22.58 35.36 5.37
C ILE A 752 23.32 35.70 6.66
N ALA A 753 23.02 36.87 7.25
CA ALA A 753 23.58 37.35 8.51
C ALA A 753 22.70 36.95 9.72
N PHE A 754 23.36 36.56 10.82
CA PHE A 754 22.72 36.23 12.10
C PHE A 754 23.42 36.95 13.25
N VAL A 755 22.65 37.35 14.27
CA VAL A 755 23.17 37.91 15.53
C VAL A 755 23.79 36.80 16.40
N LYS A 756 24.92 37.09 17.05
CA LYS A 756 25.59 36.18 17.99
C LYS A 756 24.78 35.98 19.28
N SER A 757 25.03 34.86 19.95
CA SER A 757 24.40 34.51 21.23
C SER A 757 24.75 35.44 22.39
N SER A 758 25.82 36.25 22.25
CA SER A 758 26.19 37.36 23.15
C SER A 758 25.09 38.41 23.28
N VAL A 759 24.44 38.77 22.16
CA VAL A 759 23.38 39.79 22.12
C VAL A 759 21.99 39.15 22.22
N ARG A 760 21.76 38.01 21.55
CA ARG A 760 20.47 37.31 21.59
C ARG A 760 20.63 35.82 21.31
N LYS A 761 20.28 34.97 22.28
CA LYS A 761 20.13 33.52 22.05
C LYS A 761 18.83 33.24 21.28
N GLY A 762 18.91 32.42 20.23
CA GLY A 762 17.74 32.08 19.41
C GLY A 762 16.81 31.04 20.05
N VAL A 763 15.50 31.12 19.75
CA VAL A 763 14.47 30.17 20.23
C VAL A 763 14.77 28.73 19.79
N LEU A 764 15.14 28.52 18.52
CA LEU A 764 15.50 27.18 18.01
C LEU A 764 16.79 26.64 18.65
N PRO A 765 17.90 27.41 18.77
CA PRO A 765 19.05 27.06 19.60
C PRO A 765 18.69 26.61 21.02
N MET A 766 17.88 27.40 21.75
CA MET A 766 17.44 27.05 23.11
C MET A 766 16.69 25.72 23.16
N MET A 767 15.64 25.58 22.35
CA MET A 767 14.81 24.38 22.30
C MET A 767 15.62 23.13 21.94
N LEU A 768 16.54 23.23 20.97
CA LEU A 768 17.36 22.11 20.53
C LEU A 768 18.46 21.74 21.53
N GLU A 769 19.04 22.72 22.23
CA GLU A 769 20.00 22.48 23.30
C GLU A 769 19.36 21.72 24.47
N GLU A 770 18.18 22.16 24.92
CA GLU A 770 17.38 21.47 25.93
C GLU A 770 17.03 20.03 25.50
N ILE A 771 16.55 19.84 24.26
CA ILE A 771 16.20 18.53 23.70
C ILE A 771 17.42 17.60 23.65
N LEU A 772 18.58 18.09 23.20
CA LEU A 772 19.80 17.29 23.11
C LEU A 772 20.39 16.96 24.49
N ASN A 773 20.42 17.93 25.42
CA ASN A 773 20.91 17.72 26.78
C ASN A 773 20.01 16.73 27.55
N THR A 774 18.69 16.90 27.47
CA THR A 774 17.71 15.95 28.02
C THR A 774 17.91 14.55 27.42
N ARG A 775 18.18 14.46 26.11
CA ARG A 775 18.42 13.18 25.44
C ARG A 775 19.73 12.51 25.88
N ILE A 776 20.77 13.28 26.19
CA ILE A 776 22.02 12.77 26.77
C ILE A 776 21.77 12.23 28.18
N MET A 777 21.07 12.98 29.03
CA MET A 777 20.68 12.58 30.39
C MET A 777 19.83 11.30 30.40
N VAL A 778 18.82 11.21 29.52
CA VAL A 778 17.98 10.01 29.34
C VAL A 778 18.86 8.82 28.90
N LYS A 779 19.79 9.01 27.95
CA LYS A 779 20.72 7.95 27.51
C LYS A 779 21.78 7.57 28.54
N GLN A 780 22.13 8.44 29.47
CA GLN A 780 22.96 8.09 30.63
C GLN A 780 22.15 7.25 31.62
N SER A 781 20.92 7.67 31.92
CA SER A 781 19.98 6.93 32.78
C SER A 781 19.74 5.51 32.28
N MET A 782 19.54 5.31 30.96
CA MET A 782 19.44 3.98 30.32
C MET A 782 20.68 3.10 30.48
N LYS A 783 21.87 3.69 30.68
CA LYS A 783 23.12 2.94 30.90
C LYS A 783 23.29 2.55 32.36
N THR A 784 22.80 3.36 33.28
CA THR A 784 22.77 3.08 34.72
C THR A 784 21.74 1.99 35.03
N TYR A 785 20.48 2.20 34.64
CA TYR A 785 19.35 1.34 35.01
C TYR A 785 19.11 0.15 34.05
N LYS A 786 20.16 -0.38 33.41
CA LYS A 786 20.06 -1.50 32.44
C LYS A 786 19.37 -2.76 32.98
N GLN A 787 19.41 -2.97 34.29
CA GLN A 787 18.77 -4.11 34.96
C GLN A 787 17.24 -3.94 34.98
N ASP A 788 16.75 -2.71 35.10
CA ASP A 788 15.34 -2.38 35.02
C ASP A 788 14.89 -2.28 33.56
N LYS A 789 14.19 -3.33 33.11
CA LYS A 789 13.59 -3.42 31.77
C LYS A 789 12.41 -2.46 31.58
N ALA A 790 11.78 -1.99 32.66
CA ALA A 790 10.69 -1.02 32.63
C ALA A 790 11.22 0.39 32.34
N LEU A 791 12.01 0.92 33.26
CA LEU A 791 12.62 2.24 33.11
C LEU A 791 13.47 2.32 31.84
N THR A 792 14.18 1.26 31.44
CA THR A 792 14.95 1.27 30.19
C THR A 792 14.07 1.45 28.93
N LYS A 793 12.88 0.83 28.85
CA LYS A 793 11.97 1.00 27.69
C LYS A 793 11.29 2.38 27.70
N LEU A 794 10.86 2.85 28.87
CA LEU A 794 10.33 4.20 29.08
C LEU A 794 11.33 5.27 28.61
N LEU A 795 12.60 5.13 29.01
CA LEU A 795 13.67 6.03 28.58
C LEU A 795 14.03 5.88 27.10
N ASP A 796 13.90 4.68 26.50
CA ASP A 796 14.12 4.55 25.05
C ASP A 796 13.02 5.27 24.24
N ALA A 797 11.76 5.13 24.63
CA ALA A 797 10.65 5.88 24.03
C ALA A 797 10.90 7.40 24.11
N ARG A 798 11.37 7.89 25.27
CA ARG A 798 11.78 9.30 25.47
C ARG A 798 12.97 9.69 24.58
N GLN A 799 14.05 8.91 24.48
CA GLN A 799 15.21 9.27 23.63
C GLN A 799 14.90 9.19 22.13
N LEU A 800 13.98 8.32 21.71
CA LEU A 800 13.47 8.26 20.34
C LEU A 800 12.57 9.47 20.02
N GLY A 801 11.67 9.86 20.93
CA GLY A 801 10.87 11.08 20.82
C GLY A 801 11.73 12.34 20.69
N LEU A 802 12.72 12.49 21.58
CA LEU A 802 13.69 13.60 21.52
C LEU A 802 14.53 13.58 20.23
N LYS A 803 14.96 12.39 19.76
CA LYS A 803 15.65 12.25 18.45
C LYS A 803 14.75 12.74 17.30
N LEU A 804 13.47 12.35 17.32
CA LEU A 804 12.53 12.70 16.27
C LEU A 804 12.37 14.21 16.18
N ILE A 805 12.10 14.91 17.29
CA ILE A 805 11.91 16.38 17.29
C ILE A 805 13.17 17.11 16.85
N ALA A 806 14.35 16.72 17.35
CA ALA A 806 15.62 17.32 16.91
C ALA A 806 15.77 17.23 15.39
N ASN A 807 15.52 16.05 14.79
CA ASN A 807 15.61 15.86 13.35
C ASN A 807 14.53 16.62 12.56
N VAL A 808 13.28 16.69 13.04
CA VAL A 808 12.19 17.37 12.31
C VAL A 808 12.16 18.89 12.49
N THR A 809 12.90 19.45 13.46
CA THR A 809 12.97 20.90 13.69
C THR A 809 13.59 21.63 12.50
N PHE A 810 14.66 21.10 11.90
CA PHE A 810 15.18 21.62 10.63
C PHE A 810 14.13 21.50 9.50
N GLY A 811 13.44 20.35 9.42
CA GLY A 811 12.38 20.13 8.45
C GLY A 811 11.16 21.03 8.62
N TYR A 812 11.05 21.79 9.71
CA TYR A 812 10.02 22.82 9.91
C TYR A 812 10.42 24.16 9.26
N THR A 813 11.70 24.56 9.33
CA THR A 813 12.16 25.84 8.75
C THR A 813 12.17 25.80 7.22
N ALA A 814 12.57 24.68 6.62
CA ALA A 814 12.64 24.47 5.16
C ALA A 814 11.33 23.93 4.52
N ALA A 815 10.19 24.10 5.19
CA ALA A 815 8.92 23.48 4.80
C ALA A 815 8.14 24.28 3.72
N ASN A 816 8.76 24.63 2.59
CA ASN A 816 8.21 25.65 1.68
C ASN A 816 6.80 25.35 1.13
N TYR A 817 6.46 24.10 0.81
CA TYR A 817 5.17 23.75 0.19
C TYR A 817 3.99 23.74 1.19
N SER A 818 4.16 23.06 2.33
CA SER A 818 3.09 22.78 3.30
C SER A 818 3.45 23.16 4.75
N GLY A 819 4.52 23.93 4.94
CA GLY A 819 4.91 24.50 6.23
C GLY A 819 3.92 25.55 6.72
N ARG A 820 3.95 25.82 8.03
CA ARG A 820 3.21 26.94 8.61
C ARG A 820 4.05 28.20 8.71
N MET A 821 5.29 28.10 9.18
CA MET A 821 6.21 29.24 9.31
C MET A 821 7.60 28.92 8.69
N PRO A 822 7.70 28.72 7.36
CA PRO A 822 8.99 28.46 6.70
C PRO A 822 9.81 29.74 6.50
N SER A 823 11.14 29.60 6.51
CA SER A 823 12.11 30.62 6.10
C SER A 823 13.27 29.92 5.40
N VAL A 824 13.49 30.30 4.14
CA VAL A 824 14.57 29.78 3.31
C VAL A 824 15.92 30.27 3.81
N GLU A 825 15.97 31.49 4.32
CA GLU A 825 17.18 32.10 4.90
C GLU A 825 17.71 31.25 6.07
N VAL A 826 16.82 30.80 6.97
CA VAL A 826 17.18 29.91 8.07
C VAL A 826 17.45 28.48 7.57
N GLY A 827 16.61 27.95 6.66
CA GLY A 827 16.76 26.59 6.11
C GLY A 827 18.08 26.39 5.36
N ASP A 828 18.35 27.21 4.36
CA ASP A 828 19.52 27.09 3.49
C ASP A 828 20.82 27.38 4.26
N SER A 829 20.82 28.30 5.22
CA SER A 829 22.00 28.56 6.06
C SER A 829 22.42 27.32 6.86
N ILE A 830 21.46 26.52 7.35
CA ILE A 830 21.72 25.25 8.04
C ILE A 830 22.31 24.22 7.06
N VAL A 831 21.71 24.05 5.87
CA VAL A 831 22.19 23.10 4.85
C VAL A 831 23.58 23.48 4.34
N HIS A 832 23.81 24.75 4.05
CA HIS A 832 25.07 25.25 3.52
C HIS A 832 26.19 25.13 4.55
N LYS A 833 25.92 25.47 5.82
CA LYS A 833 26.92 25.31 6.89
C LYS A 833 27.22 23.84 7.19
N ALA A 834 26.25 22.94 7.02
CA ALA A 834 26.47 21.49 7.14
C ALA A 834 27.35 20.96 6.01
N ARG A 835 27.06 21.37 4.77
CA ARG A 835 27.87 21.08 3.59
C ARG A 835 29.32 21.56 3.76
N GLU A 836 29.51 22.83 4.12
CA GLU A 836 30.84 23.41 4.34
C GLU A 836 31.62 22.70 5.47
N THR A 837 30.93 22.27 6.53
CA THR A 837 31.51 21.49 7.64
C THR A 837 31.97 20.11 7.18
N LEU A 838 31.17 19.41 6.36
CA LEU A 838 31.55 18.13 5.76
C LEU A 838 32.72 18.30 4.76
N GLU A 839 32.70 19.33 3.92
CA GLU A 839 33.77 19.64 2.94
C GLU A 839 35.09 20.05 3.61
N ARG A 840 35.05 20.74 4.76
CA ARG A 840 36.25 20.97 5.60
C ARG A 840 36.80 19.67 6.19
N ALA A 841 35.94 18.79 6.70
CA ALA A 841 36.36 17.52 7.27
C ALA A 841 36.92 16.54 6.21
N ILE A 842 36.32 16.49 5.02
CA ILE A 842 36.82 15.66 3.90
C ILE A 842 38.23 16.08 3.48
N ARG A 843 38.48 17.40 3.33
CA ARG A 843 39.82 17.93 3.04
C ARG A 843 40.82 17.51 4.11
N MET A 844 40.52 17.79 5.38
CA MET A 844 41.37 17.41 6.51
C MET A 844 41.77 15.91 6.52
N VAL A 845 40.85 15.00 6.19
CA VAL A 845 41.14 13.56 6.11
C VAL A 845 42.06 13.21 4.93
N ASN A 846 41.86 13.81 3.76
CA ASN A 846 42.65 13.54 2.57
C ASN A 846 44.05 14.18 2.62
N ASP A 847 44.16 15.40 3.17
CA ASP A 847 45.41 16.18 3.20
C ASP A 847 46.38 15.66 4.27
N THR A 848 45.86 15.06 5.36
CA THR A 848 46.66 14.60 6.50
C THR A 848 47.32 13.25 6.22
N LYS A 849 48.46 13.29 5.51
CA LYS A 849 49.28 12.12 5.10
C LYS A 849 49.50 11.06 6.20
N LYS A 850 49.57 11.45 7.48
CA LYS A 850 49.83 10.56 8.63
C LYS A 850 48.87 9.36 8.75
N TRP A 851 47.64 9.49 8.23
CA TRP A 851 46.61 8.45 8.33
C TRP A 851 46.58 7.48 7.12
N GLY A 852 47.29 7.78 6.03
CA GLY A 852 47.21 6.99 4.79
C GLY A 852 45.80 6.91 4.18
N ALA A 853 44.94 7.88 4.52
CA ALA A 853 43.51 7.84 4.33
C ALA A 853 43.04 8.48 3.02
N ARG A 854 41.88 8.03 2.52
CA ARG A 854 41.15 8.67 1.40
C ARG A 854 39.65 8.56 1.64
N VAL A 855 38.91 9.68 1.58
CA VAL A 855 37.45 9.64 1.54
C VAL A 855 37.00 9.13 0.17
N VAL A 856 36.18 8.08 0.16
CA VAL A 856 35.69 7.41 -1.07
C VAL A 856 34.19 7.57 -1.31
N TYR A 857 33.45 8.02 -0.29
CA TYR A 857 32.04 8.41 -0.35
C TYR A 857 31.68 9.28 0.86
N GLY A 858 30.58 10.03 0.75
CA GLY A 858 30.01 10.82 1.83
C GLY A 858 28.54 11.13 1.54
N ASP A 859 27.70 11.00 2.56
CA ASP A 859 26.25 11.16 2.46
C ASP A 859 25.76 12.07 3.58
N THR A 860 25.60 13.36 3.26
CA THR A 860 25.02 14.47 4.06
C THR A 860 25.65 14.80 5.42
N ASP A 861 25.78 13.82 6.30
CA ASP A 861 26.30 13.85 7.65
C ASP A 861 27.39 12.80 7.91
N SER A 862 27.53 11.83 6.99
CA SER A 862 28.49 10.73 7.08
C SER A 862 29.60 10.78 6.02
N MET A 863 30.77 10.23 6.35
CA MET A 863 31.93 10.05 5.45
C MET A 863 32.53 8.65 5.55
N PHE A 864 32.99 8.13 4.41
CA PHE A 864 33.50 6.78 4.24
C PHE A 864 34.99 6.86 3.89
N VAL A 865 35.85 6.44 4.81
CA VAL A 865 37.30 6.60 4.74
C VAL A 865 37.95 5.25 4.44
N LEU A 866 38.52 5.11 3.25
CA LEU A 866 39.31 3.95 2.86
C LEU A 866 40.68 3.99 3.55
N LEU A 867 41.04 2.88 4.20
CA LEU A 867 42.38 2.63 4.74
C LEU A 867 42.96 1.40 4.04
N LYS A 868 43.85 1.63 3.06
CA LYS A 868 44.49 0.54 2.28
C LYS A 868 45.44 -0.26 3.17
N GLY A 869 45.34 -1.59 3.15
CA GLY A 869 46.21 -2.50 3.90
C GLY A 869 46.01 -2.52 5.43
N ALA A 870 45.17 -1.62 5.98
CA ALA A 870 44.99 -1.51 7.43
C ALA A 870 44.14 -2.66 8.01
N THR A 871 44.61 -3.27 9.09
CA THR A 871 43.82 -4.27 9.84
C THR A 871 42.57 -3.65 10.48
N LYS A 872 41.65 -4.48 10.97
CA LYS A 872 40.47 -3.99 11.71
C LYS A 872 40.91 -3.13 12.91
N GLU A 873 41.91 -3.57 13.64
CA GLU A 873 42.42 -2.93 14.86
C GLU A 873 43.03 -1.55 14.54
N GLN A 874 43.81 -1.47 13.47
CA GLN A 874 44.36 -0.21 12.96
C GLN A 874 43.25 0.73 12.47
N ALA A 875 42.26 0.22 11.74
CA ALA A 875 41.14 1.02 11.22
C ALA A 875 40.27 1.61 12.35
N PHE A 876 40.02 0.85 13.41
CA PHE A 876 39.36 1.33 14.63
C PHE A 876 40.17 2.40 15.38
N LYS A 877 41.52 2.33 15.37
CA LYS A 877 42.38 3.35 15.98
C LYS A 877 42.35 4.64 15.15
N ILE A 878 42.71 4.55 13.87
CA ILE A 878 42.76 5.69 12.93
C ILE A 878 41.40 6.39 12.85
N GLY A 879 40.30 5.62 12.80
CA GLY A 879 38.94 6.18 12.78
C GLY A 879 38.57 7.00 14.03
N LYS A 880 39.12 6.67 15.20
CA LYS A 880 38.96 7.49 16.42
C LYS A 880 39.81 8.76 16.36
N GLU A 881 41.08 8.64 15.98
CA GLU A 881 42.00 9.78 15.82
C GLU A 881 41.44 10.82 14.84
N ILE A 882 40.84 10.40 13.73
CA ILE A 882 40.16 11.29 12.78
C ILE A 882 38.92 11.94 13.41
N ALA A 883 38.05 11.16 14.07
CA ALA A 883 36.84 11.68 14.72
C ALA A 883 37.16 12.74 15.80
N GLU A 884 38.25 12.55 16.55
CA GLU A 884 38.74 13.49 17.56
C GLU A 884 39.32 14.76 16.92
N ALA A 885 40.18 14.64 15.90
CA ALA A 885 40.78 15.79 15.21
C ALA A 885 39.74 16.68 14.49
N VAL A 886 38.76 16.08 13.81
CA VAL A 886 37.66 16.81 13.16
C VAL A 886 36.71 17.44 14.20
N THR A 887 36.52 16.80 15.36
CA THR A 887 35.73 17.38 16.45
C THR A 887 36.44 18.59 17.08
N ALA A 888 37.75 18.50 17.30
CA ALA A 888 38.54 19.57 17.92
C ALA A 888 38.60 20.87 17.09
N THR A 889 38.33 20.78 15.78
CA THR A 889 38.38 21.90 14.82
C THR A 889 36.99 22.46 14.45
N ASN A 890 35.94 22.09 15.20
CA ASN A 890 34.59 22.62 15.02
C ASN A 890 34.01 23.17 16.35
N PRO A 891 33.13 24.18 16.29
CA PRO A 891 32.52 24.75 17.48
C PRO A 891 31.57 23.76 18.17
N LYS A 892 31.54 23.78 19.50
CA LYS A 892 30.60 22.98 20.31
C LYS A 892 29.15 23.39 19.96
N PRO A 893 28.19 22.45 19.88
CA PRO A 893 28.30 21.02 20.22
C PRO A 893 28.64 20.09 19.02
N ILE A 894 29.09 20.61 17.88
CA ILE A 894 29.36 19.79 16.68
C ILE A 894 30.42 18.73 16.98
N LYS A 895 30.08 17.45 16.77
CA LYS A 895 30.96 16.31 17.06
C LYS A 895 30.86 15.24 16.00
N LEU A 896 32.01 14.88 15.42
CA LEU A 896 32.13 13.70 14.56
C LEU A 896 32.22 12.45 15.46
N LYS A 897 31.59 11.35 15.04
CA LYS A 897 31.59 10.07 15.74
C LYS A 897 32.14 8.99 14.82
N PHE A 898 33.05 8.17 15.34
CA PHE A 898 33.30 6.85 14.78
C PHE A 898 32.03 5.99 14.92
N GLU A 899 31.46 5.54 13.80
CA GLU A 899 30.31 4.64 13.81
C GLU A 899 30.75 3.17 13.82
N LYS A 900 31.51 2.77 12.80
CA LYS A 900 31.79 1.37 12.44
C LYS A 900 32.92 1.24 11.42
N VAL A 901 33.39 0.01 11.18
CA VAL A 901 34.21 -0.35 10.02
C VAL A 901 33.46 -1.36 9.15
N TYR A 902 33.53 -1.19 7.83
CA TYR A 902 33.14 -2.20 6.84
C TYR A 902 34.36 -2.99 6.37
N LEU A 903 34.25 -4.33 6.39
CA LEU A 903 35.29 -5.24 5.91
C LEU A 903 34.68 -6.63 5.54
N PRO A 904 34.42 -6.93 4.25
CA PRO A 904 34.46 -6.06 3.07
C PRO A 904 33.16 -5.24 2.89
N CYS A 905 33.10 -4.41 1.85
CA CYS A 905 31.87 -3.78 1.36
C CYS A 905 31.82 -3.59 -0.16
N VAL A 906 30.66 -3.20 -0.67
CA VAL A 906 30.45 -2.70 -2.04
C VAL A 906 29.76 -1.34 -1.93
N LEU A 907 30.31 -0.34 -2.62
CA LEU A 907 29.63 0.92 -2.90
C LEU A 907 29.13 0.84 -4.34
N GLN A 908 27.82 1.02 -4.58
CA GLN A 908 27.20 0.82 -5.90
C GLN A 908 26.83 2.14 -6.58
N THR A 909 26.18 3.05 -5.86
CA THR A 909 25.73 4.39 -6.30
C THR A 909 25.33 5.20 -5.05
N LYS A 910 25.07 6.50 -5.20
CA LYS A 910 24.52 7.35 -4.11
C LYS A 910 23.39 6.66 -3.33
N LYS A 911 23.54 6.59 -2.01
CA LYS A 911 22.63 5.93 -1.04
C LYS A 911 22.39 4.42 -1.30
N ARG A 912 23.25 3.74 -2.07
CA ARG A 912 23.22 2.29 -2.31
C ARG A 912 24.57 1.63 -2.03
N TYR A 913 24.66 0.92 -0.91
CA TYR A 913 25.86 0.23 -0.46
C TYR A 913 25.53 -0.92 0.50
N VAL A 914 26.47 -1.85 0.65
CA VAL A 914 26.32 -3.05 1.49
C VAL A 914 27.68 -3.50 2.01
N GLY A 915 27.75 -3.95 3.27
CA GLY A 915 29.02 -4.35 3.89
C GLY A 915 28.86 -5.22 5.12
N TYR A 916 29.95 -5.89 5.47
CA TYR A 916 30.12 -6.58 6.75
C TYR A 916 30.63 -5.57 7.79
N MET A 917 29.72 -5.20 8.69
CA MET A 917 29.85 -4.16 9.71
C MET A 917 30.44 -4.71 11.01
N TYR A 918 31.46 -4.01 11.52
CA TYR A 918 32.00 -4.17 12.86
C TYR A 918 31.82 -2.87 13.65
N GLU A 919 31.13 -2.92 14.79
CA GLU A 919 30.92 -1.79 15.72
C GLU A 919 31.92 -1.80 16.89
N SER A 920 32.49 -2.95 17.23
CA SER A 920 33.55 -3.11 18.24
C SER A 920 34.72 -3.95 17.73
N LEU A 921 35.86 -3.88 18.43
CA LEU A 921 37.04 -4.70 18.16
C LEU A 921 36.77 -6.18 18.47
N ASP A 922 36.10 -6.43 19.60
CA ASP A 922 35.81 -7.76 20.14
C ASP A 922 34.77 -8.54 19.31
N GLN A 923 34.04 -7.83 18.44
CA GLN A 923 33.10 -8.43 17.50
C GLN A 923 33.80 -9.37 16.53
N LYS A 924 33.49 -10.67 16.66
CA LYS A 924 34.01 -11.75 15.80
C LYS A 924 33.17 -11.90 14.53
N GLU A 925 31.86 -11.99 14.65
CA GLU A 925 30.94 -12.14 13.50
C GLU A 925 30.47 -10.76 12.99
N PRO A 926 30.56 -10.47 11.68
CA PRO A 926 30.08 -9.21 11.13
C PRO A 926 28.55 -9.15 11.07
N VAL A 927 28.00 -7.96 11.24
CA VAL A 927 26.60 -7.68 10.90
C VAL A 927 26.51 -7.33 9.41
N PHE A 928 25.56 -7.94 8.68
CA PHE A 928 25.28 -7.58 7.30
C PHE A 928 24.44 -6.29 7.26
N ASP A 929 25.08 -5.14 7.00
CA ASP A 929 24.39 -3.87 6.83
C ASP A 929 24.21 -3.56 5.33
N ALA A 930 23.00 -3.20 4.93
CA ALA A 930 22.62 -2.94 3.54
C ALA A 930 21.70 -1.72 3.46
N LYS A 931 22.09 -0.71 2.67
CA LYS A 931 21.32 0.52 2.45
C LYS A 931 20.93 0.63 0.98
N GLY A 932 19.67 0.98 0.70
CA GLY A 932 19.14 1.31 -0.63
C GLY A 932 19.06 0.18 -1.68
N ILE A 933 19.81 -0.92 -1.52
CA ILE A 933 19.78 -2.09 -2.40
C ILE A 933 18.55 -2.99 -2.14
N GLU A 934 18.26 -3.88 -3.08
CA GLU A 934 17.03 -4.67 -3.17
C GLU A 934 16.84 -5.73 -2.05
N THR A 935 17.82 -5.91 -1.15
CA THR A 935 17.66 -6.73 0.07
C THR A 935 16.73 -6.07 1.10
N VAL A 936 16.74 -4.73 1.20
CA VAL A 936 15.95 -3.96 2.19
C VAL A 936 14.73 -3.24 1.59
N ARG A 937 14.57 -3.25 0.27
CA ARG A 937 13.41 -2.64 -0.41
C ARG A 937 12.16 -3.52 -0.32
N ARG A 938 10.99 -2.90 -0.51
CA ARG A 938 9.66 -3.54 -0.44
C ARG A 938 8.84 -3.38 -1.74
N ASP A 939 9.50 -3.25 -2.88
CA ASP A 939 8.90 -3.05 -4.21
C ASP A 939 9.09 -4.25 -5.17
N GLY A 940 10.14 -5.06 -4.97
CA GLY A 940 10.32 -6.37 -5.60
C GLY A 940 9.63 -7.51 -4.83
N CYS A 941 9.74 -8.75 -5.34
CA CYS A 941 9.28 -9.95 -4.64
C CYS A 941 10.39 -10.55 -3.73
N PRO A 942 10.03 -11.27 -2.63
CA PRO A 942 11.00 -11.77 -1.65
C PRO A 942 12.15 -12.63 -2.21
N ALA A 943 11.94 -13.31 -3.34
CA ALA A 943 12.97 -14.06 -4.05
C ALA A 943 14.20 -13.22 -4.38
N VAL A 944 14.01 -11.98 -4.85
CA VAL A 944 15.11 -11.07 -5.23
C VAL A 944 15.98 -10.77 -4.01
N SER A 945 15.36 -10.35 -2.90
CA SER A 945 16.06 -10.01 -1.66
C SER A 945 16.83 -11.20 -1.09
N LYS A 946 16.22 -12.40 -1.06
CA LYS A 946 16.84 -13.64 -0.54
C LYS A 946 18.05 -14.08 -1.37
N ILE A 947 17.92 -14.12 -2.70
CA ILE A 947 18.98 -14.55 -3.61
C ILE A 947 20.13 -13.54 -3.56
N LEU A 948 19.81 -12.24 -3.67
CA LEU A 948 20.80 -11.17 -3.62
C LEU A 948 21.58 -11.17 -2.30
N GLU A 949 20.90 -11.29 -1.15
CA GLU A 949 21.57 -11.36 0.15
C GLU A 949 22.47 -12.59 0.25
N ARG A 950 22.02 -13.80 -0.15
CA ARG A 950 22.88 -14.98 -0.06
C ARG A 950 24.05 -14.94 -1.03
N SER A 951 23.88 -14.40 -2.24
CA SER A 951 24.96 -14.19 -3.20
C SER A 951 26.02 -13.21 -2.69
N ILE A 952 25.63 -12.11 -2.04
CA ILE A 952 26.58 -11.16 -1.44
C ILE A 952 27.27 -11.78 -0.21
N LYS A 953 26.53 -12.49 0.64
CA LYS A 953 27.10 -13.18 1.81
C LYS A 953 28.11 -14.26 1.38
N LEU A 954 27.81 -15.06 0.36
CA LEU A 954 28.77 -16.00 -0.24
C LEU A 954 30.04 -15.28 -0.74
N LEU A 955 29.90 -14.19 -1.51
CA LEU A 955 31.04 -13.39 -1.97
C LEU A 955 31.90 -12.87 -0.80
N PHE A 956 31.28 -12.41 0.29
CA PHE A 956 32.00 -11.88 1.45
C PHE A 956 32.62 -12.98 2.34
N GLU A 957 31.96 -14.15 2.43
CA GLU A 957 32.40 -15.33 3.18
C GLU A 957 33.57 -16.06 2.49
N THR A 958 33.43 -16.41 1.21
CA THR A 958 34.37 -17.30 0.50
C THR A 958 35.28 -16.58 -0.49
N ARG A 959 34.89 -15.38 -0.95
CA ARG A 959 35.52 -14.62 -2.04
C ARG A 959 35.58 -15.37 -3.39
N ASP A 960 34.84 -16.47 -3.53
CA ASP A 960 34.79 -17.30 -4.73
C ASP A 960 33.49 -17.05 -5.53
N ILE A 961 33.66 -16.49 -6.72
CA ILE A 961 32.58 -16.20 -7.69
C ILE A 961 31.96 -17.49 -8.23
N SER A 962 32.70 -18.61 -8.27
CA SER A 962 32.24 -19.91 -8.79
C SER A 962 31.09 -20.48 -7.95
N GLN A 963 31.22 -20.43 -6.62
CA GLN A 963 30.14 -20.79 -5.70
C GLN A 963 28.92 -19.87 -5.82
N VAL A 964 29.12 -18.57 -6.06
CA VAL A 964 28.01 -17.63 -6.32
C VAL A 964 27.30 -17.96 -7.63
N LYS A 965 28.04 -18.24 -8.70
CA LYS A 965 27.51 -18.67 -10.00
C LYS A 965 26.67 -19.94 -9.87
N GLN A 966 27.23 -20.99 -9.27
CA GLN A 966 26.53 -22.26 -9.05
C GLN A 966 25.27 -22.08 -8.17
N PHE A 967 25.32 -21.21 -7.15
CA PHE A 967 24.16 -20.88 -6.32
C PHE A 967 23.04 -20.20 -7.12
N VAL A 968 23.37 -19.16 -7.91
CA VAL A 968 22.41 -18.43 -8.75
C VAL A 968 21.81 -19.36 -9.82
N GLN A 969 22.64 -20.14 -10.51
CA GLN A 969 22.19 -21.15 -11.48
C GLN A 969 21.22 -22.15 -10.84
N ARG A 970 21.51 -22.68 -9.64
CA ARG A 970 20.59 -23.57 -8.90
C ARG A 970 19.26 -22.89 -8.56
N GLN A 971 19.23 -21.61 -8.18
CA GLN A 971 17.96 -20.93 -7.89
C GLN A 971 17.17 -20.62 -9.17
N CYS A 972 17.83 -20.26 -10.28
CA CYS A 972 17.20 -20.09 -11.59
C CYS A 972 16.50 -21.38 -12.05
N VAL A 973 17.18 -22.54 -11.96
CA VAL A 973 16.60 -23.85 -12.32
C VAL A 973 15.36 -24.15 -11.46
N LYS A 974 15.40 -23.96 -10.14
CA LYS A 974 14.21 -24.14 -9.27
C LYS A 974 13.01 -23.29 -9.67
N ILE A 975 13.23 -22.09 -10.23
CA ILE A 975 12.17 -21.18 -10.68
C ILE A 975 11.63 -21.63 -12.05
N LEU A 976 12.50 -22.06 -12.97
CA LEU A 976 12.11 -22.67 -14.26
C LEU A 976 11.26 -23.95 -14.06
N ASP A 977 11.66 -24.82 -13.12
CA ASP A 977 10.95 -26.06 -12.78
C ASP A 977 9.57 -25.81 -12.11
N GLY A 978 9.26 -24.57 -11.71
CA GLY A 978 8.10 -24.28 -10.86
C GLY A 978 8.21 -24.85 -9.43
N ARG A 979 9.43 -25.20 -8.97
CA ARG A 979 9.69 -25.73 -7.62
C ARG A 979 9.81 -24.63 -6.54
N ALA A 980 9.95 -23.37 -6.94
CA ALA A 980 9.95 -22.20 -6.06
C ALA A 980 8.55 -21.89 -5.48
N SER A 981 8.51 -21.25 -4.30
CA SER A 981 7.25 -20.89 -3.64
C SER A 981 6.61 -19.66 -4.29
N ILE A 982 5.30 -19.73 -4.56
CA ILE A 982 4.51 -18.58 -5.05
C ILE A 982 4.60 -17.40 -4.07
N GLN A 983 4.72 -17.67 -2.77
CA GLN A 983 4.90 -16.63 -1.74
C GLN A 983 6.17 -15.80 -1.95
N ASP A 984 7.25 -16.43 -2.41
CA ASP A 984 8.53 -15.76 -2.66
C ASP A 984 8.54 -14.96 -3.97
N LEU A 985 7.61 -15.28 -4.87
CA LEU A 985 7.42 -14.60 -6.16
C LEU A 985 6.29 -13.56 -6.12
N THR A 986 5.57 -13.46 -4.99
CA THR A 986 4.48 -12.48 -4.83
C THR A 986 5.03 -11.08 -4.57
N PHE A 987 4.61 -10.11 -5.38
CA PHE A 987 4.80 -8.67 -5.14
C PHE A 987 3.69 -8.14 -4.23
N ALA A 988 3.94 -7.03 -3.54
CA ALA A 988 2.90 -6.30 -2.80
C ALA A 988 3.11 -4.79 -2.96
N LYS A 989 2.16 -4.08 -3.58
CA LYS A 989 2.26 -2.63 -3.87
C LYS A 989 1.12 -1.84 -3.26
N GLU A 990 1.44 -0.62 -2.83
CA GLU A 990 0.49 0.24 -2.11
C GLU A 990 -0.54 0.86 -3.07
N TYR A 991 -1.81 0.60 -2.77
CA TYR A 991 -2.96 1.26 -3.38
C TYR A 991 -3.05 2.69 -2.87
N ARG A 992 -3.46 3.65 -3.71
CA ARG A 992 -3.53 5.08 -3.36
C ARG A 992 -4.96 5.65 -3.37
N GLY A 993 -5.98 4.79 -3.47
CA GLY A 993 -7.35 5.21 -3.77
C GLY A 993 -7.54 5.43 -5.27
N SER A 994 -8.74 5.14 -5.78
CA SER A 994 -9.04 5.16 -7.22
C SER A 994 -8.86 6.53 -7.88
N GLY A 995 -9.20 7.62 -7.17
CA GLY A 995 -9.08 9.00 -7.65
C GLY A 995 -7.66 9.58 -7.68
N SER A 996 -6.75 9.06 -6.85
CA SER A 996 -5.37 9.56 -6.71
C SER A 996 -4.43 9.17 -7.86
N TYR A 997 -4.94 8.41 -8.83
CA TYR A 997 -4.19 7.98 -10.01
C TYR A 997 -4.64 8.75 -11.24
N ARG A 998 -3.69 9.15 -12.09
CA ARG A 998 -4.01 9.79 -13.38
C ARG A 998 -4.92 8.88 -14.23
N PRO A 999 -5.87 9.45 -15.01
CA PRO A 999 -6.62 8.68 -16.00
C PRO A 999 -5.69 7.85 -16.89
N GLY A 1000 -6.09 6.60 -17.20
CA GLY A 1000 -5.28 5.66 -17.98
C GLY A 1000 -4.09 5.01 -17.23
N ALA A 1001 -3.88 5.26 -15.93
CA ALA A 1001 -2.75 4.65 -15.21
C ALA A 1001 -2.79 3.11 -15.19
N CYS A 1002 -1.75 2.49 -15.74
CA CYS A 1002 -1.54 1.03 -15.84
C CYS A 1002 -0.74 0.47 -14.64
N ILE A 1003 -1.30 0.57 -13.43
CA ILE A 1003 -0.64 0.17 -12.18
C ILE A 1003 -1.24 -1.16 -11.67
N PRO A 1004 -0.44 -2.21 -11.38
CA PRO A 1004 -0.96 -3.54 -11.00
C PRO A 1004 -1.98 -3.55 -9.85
N ALA A 1005 -1.75 -2.76 -8.80
CA ALA A 1005 -2.68 -2.66 -7.67
C ALA A 1005 -4.04 -2.05 -8.08
N LEU A 1006 -4.01 -0.99 -8.89
CA LEU A 1006 -5.22 -0.33 -9.41
C LEU A 1006 -5.97 -1.21 -10.40
N GLU A 1007 -5.25 -1.92 -11.27
CA GLU A 1007 -5.84 -2.82 -12.27
C GLU A 1007 -6.52 -4.04 -11.62
N LEU A 1008 -5.88 -4.66 -10.62
CA LEU A 1008 -6.53 -5.71 -9.85
C LEU A 1008 -7.73 -5.16 -9.08
N THR A 1009 -7.62 -3.97 -8.48
CA THR A 1009 -8.73 -3.31 -7.76
C THR A 1009 -9.93 -3.10 -8.69
N ARG A 1010 -9.74 -2.59 -9.91
CA ARG A 1010 -10.83 -2.45 -10.91
C ARG A 1010 -11.55 -3.77 -11.19
N ARG A 1011 -10.81 -4.87 -11.34
CA ARG A 1011 -11.38 -6.21 -11.58
C ARG A 1011 -12.08 -6.78 -10.35
N MET A 1012 -11.56 -6.50 -9.16
CA MET A 1012 -12.17 -6.88 -7.88
C MET A 1012 -13.49 -6.12 -7.67
N MET A 1013 -13.50 -4.80 -7.84
CA MET A 1013 -14.70 -3.95 -7.74
C MET A 1013 -15.76 -4.26 -8.80
N ALA A 1014 -15.36 -4.76 -9.98
CA ALA A 1014 -16.28 -5.21 -11.02
C ALA A 1014 -16.97 -6.56 -10.71
N TYR A 1015 -16.45 -7.32 -9.74
CA TYR A 1015 -17.08 -8.52 -9.18
C TYR A 1015 -17.86 -8.19 -7.90
N ASP A 1016 -17.25 -7.45 -6.98
CA ASP A 1016 -17.83 -7.02 -5.71
C ASP A 1016 -17.29 -5.64 -5.29
N ARG A 1017 -18.20 -4.67 -5.10
CA ARG A 1017 -17.92 -3.31 -4.63
C ARG A 1017 -17.13 -3.30 -3.32
N ARG A 1018 -17.39 -4.25 -2.41
CA ARG A 1018 -16.78 -4.31 -1.07
C ARG A 1018 -15.31 -4.73 -1.09
N LEU A 1019 -14.79 -5.23 -2.22
CA LEU A 1019 -13.39 -5.57 -2.41
C LEU A 1019 -12.46 -4.38 -2.78
N GLU A 1020 -12.89 -3.10 -2.69
CA GLU A 1020 -11.95 -1.98 -2.87
C GLU A 1020 -10.95 -1.92 -1.68
N PRO A 1021 -9.63 -2.08 -1.91
CA PRO A 1021 -8.63 -2.00 -0.85
C PRO A 1021 -8.57 -0.61 -0.22
N ARG A 1022 -8.22 -0.50 1.06
CA ARG A 1022 -8.09 0.80 1.71
C ARG A 1022 -6.88 1.59 1.21
N VAL A 1023 -6.93 2.91 1.33
CA VAL A 1023 -5.84 3.77 0.89
C VAL A 1023 -4.59 3.46 1.69
N SER A 1024 -3.48 3.28 0.96
CA SER A 1024 -2.18 2.82 1.45
C SER A 1024 -2.11 1.35 1.91
N GLU A 1025 -3.13 0.52 1.64
CA GLU A 1025 -3.09 -0.94 1.77
C GLU A 1025 -2.20 -1.58 0.67
N ARG A 1026 -1.63 -2.77 0.93
CA ARG A 1026 -0.69 -3.44 0.02
C ARG A 1026 -1.32 -4.61 -0.74
N VAL A 1027 -1.79 -4.34 -1.95
CA VAL A 1027 -2.39 -5.34 -2.85
C VAL A 1027 -1.33 -6.36 -3.31
N PRO A 1028 -1.51 -7.67 -3.01
CA PRO A 1028 -0.58 -8.72 -3.42
C PRO A 1028 -0.86 -9.20 -4.85
N TYR A 1029 0.18 -9.40 -5.65
CA TYR A 1029 0.04 -9.86 -7.04
C TYR A 1029 1.20 -10.72 -7.53
N VAL A 1030 0.92 -11.51 -8.55
CA VAL A 1030 1.88 -12.33 -9.30
C VAL A 1030 1.72 -12.11 -10.80
N ILE A 1031 2.77 -12.43 -11.57
CA ILE A 1031 2.81 -12.33 -13.03
C ILE A 1031 2.85 -13.73 -13.64
N VAL A 1032 1.89 -14.01 -14.52
CA VAL A 1032 1.73 -15.30 -15.22
C VAL A 1032 2.27 -15.25 -16.65
N TYR A 1033 2.45 -16.42 -17.28
CA TYR A 1033 2.65 -16.51 -18.72
C TYR A 1033 1.39 -16.06 -19.48
N GLY A 1034 1.58 -15.62 -20.71
CA GLY A 1034 0.55 -15.29 -21.68
C GLY A 1034 1.14 -15.31 -23.09
N THR A 1035 0.34 -14.95 -24.10
CA THR A 1035 0.81 -14.90 -25.49
C THR A 1035 1.92 -13.85 -25.70
N PRO A 1036 2.84 -14.07 -26.66
CA PRO A 1036 3.87 -13.09 -27.01
C PRO A 1036 3.28 -11.72 -27.35
N GLY A 1037 4.00 -10.65 -27.03
CA GLY A 1037 3.56 -9.26 -27.27
C GLY A 1037 2.54 -8.69 -26.26
N VAL A 1038 1.89 -9.52 -25.43
CA VAL A 1038 0.88 -9.04 -24.47
C VAL A 1038 1.49 -8.09 -23.41
N PRO A 1039 0.89 -6.90 -23.18
CA PRO A 1039 1.35 -5.97 -22.15
C PRO A 1039 1.35 -6.59 -20.75
N LEU A 1040 2.45 -6.39 -20.00
CA LEU A 1040 2.68 -6.98 -18.68
C LEU A 1040 1.51 -6.78 -17.69
N ILE A 1041 0.81 -5.65 -17.77
CA ILE A 1041 -0.35 -5.32 -16.92
C ILE A 1041 -1.53 -6.29 -17.11
N GLN A 1042 -1.69 -6.88 -18.30
CA GLN A 1042 -2.71 -7.91 -18.57
C GLN A 1042 -2.31 -9.28 -17.99
N LEU A 1043 -1.01 -9.51 -17.77
CA LEU A 1043 -0.45 -10.73 -17.17
C LEU A 1043 -0.43 -10.73 -15.63
N VAL A 1044 -0.94 -9.68 -15.00
CA VAL A 1044 -1.09 -9.58 -13.54
C VAL A 1044 -2.29 -10.42 -13.07
N ARG A 1045 -2.10 -11.23 -12.03
CA ARG A 1045 -3.14 -12.04 -11.35
C ARG A 1045 -2.98 -11.96 -9.83
N ARG A 1046 -4.06 -12.23 -9.09
CA ARG A 1046 -4.02 -12.42 -7.63
C ARG A 1046 -3.40 -13.79 -7.29
N PRO A 1047 -2.72 -13.94 -6.14
CA PRO A 1047 -2.20 -15.24 -5.72
C PRO A 1047 -3.28 -16.31 -5.50
N THR A 1048 -4.52 -15.91 -5.16
CA THR A 1048 -5.69 -16.79 -5.05
C THR A 1048 -6.08 -17.39 -6.39
N GLU A 1049 -6.16 -16.59 -7.45
CA GLU A 1049 -6.50 -17.02 -8.81
C GLU A 1049 -5.52 -18.10 -9.29
N VAL A 1050 -4.21 -17.91 -9.05
CA VAL A 1050 -3.15 -18.87 -9.43
C VAL A 1050 -3.14 -20.13 -8.56
N LEU A 1051 -3.71 -20.09 -7.35
CA LEU A 1051 -3.94 -21.28 -6.51
C LEU A 1051 -5.17 -22.08 -6.96
N GLN A 1052 -6.23 -21.40 -7.37
CA GLN A 1052 -7.50 -21.99 -7.81
C GLN A 1052 -7.40 -22.57 -9.22
N ASP A 1053 -6.83 -21.83 -10.17
CA ASP A 1053 -6.68 -22.22 -11.57
C ASP A 1053 -5.33 -22.94 -11.80
N PRO A 1054 -5.31 -24.21 -12.28
CA PRO A 1054 -4.08 -24.93 -12.58
C PRO A 1054 -3.43 -24.52 -13.91
N THR A 1055 -4.15 -23.85 -14.82
CA THR A 1055 -3.64 -23.40 -16.12
C THR A 1055 -2.73 -22.18 -16.00
N LEU A 1056 -2.94 -21.34 -14.98
CA LEU A 1056 -2.16 -20.13 -14.71
C LEU A 1056 -0.76 -20.48 -14.18
N ARG A 1057 0.23 -20.56 -15.08
CA ARG A 1057 1.65 -20.75 -14.73
C ARG A 1057 2.37 -19.41 -14.52
N LEU A 1058 3.17 -19.32 -13.46
CA LEU A 1058 4.02 -18.15 -13.19
C LEU A 1058 5.10 -17.96 -14.26
N ASN A 1059 5.34 -16.71 -14.68
CA ASN A 1059 6.30 -16.38 -15.73
C ASN A 1059 7.75 -16.44 -15.22
N ALA A 1060 8.33 -17.63 -15.11
CA ALA A 1060 9.68 -17.87 -14.62
C ALA A 1060 10.73 -17.01 -15.37
N THR A 1061 10.59 -16.92 -16.70
CA THR A 1061 11.46 -16.11 -17.57
C THR A 1061 11.46 -14.63 -17.18
N TYR A 1062 10.29 -14.06 -16.87
CA TYR A 1062 10.16 -12.69 -16.38
C TYR A 1062 10.82 -12.50 -15.01
N TYR A 1063 10.54 -13.37 -14.04
CA TYR A 1063 11.13 -13.23 -12.69
C TYR A 1063 12.65 -13.32 -12.73
N ILE A 1064 13.20 -14.26 -13.51
CA ILE A 1064 14.66 -14.37 -13.64
C ILE A 1064 15.22 -13.14 -14.35
N THR A 1065 14.82 -12.87 -15.59
CA THR A 1065 15.48 -11.87 -16.44
C THR A 1065 15.17 -10.41 -16.08
N LYS A 1066 14.01 -10.12 -15.48
CA LYS A 1066 13.58 -8.74 -15.17
C LYS A 1066 13.55 -8.39 -13.68
N GLN A 1067 13.72 -9.36 -12.77
CA GLN A 1067 13.67 -9.12 -11.31
C GLN A 1067 14.92 -9.61 -10.57
N ILE A 1068 15.38 -10.83 -10.85
CA ILE A 1068 16.49 -11.46 -10.09
C ILE A 1068 17.86 -11.10 -10.67
N LEU A 1069 18.05 -11.23 -11.99
CA LEU A 1069 19.35 -10.93 -12.62
C LEU A 1069 19.74 -9.44 -12.58
N PRO A 1070 18.86 -8.43 -12.79
CA PRO A 1070 19.31 -7.03 -12.84
C PRO A 1070 19.89 -6.45 -11.54
N PRO A 1071 19.43 -6.82 -10.33
CA PRO A 1071 20.10 -6.46 -9.08
C PRO A 1071 21.43 -7.19 -8.86
N LEU A 1072 21.53 -8.46 -9.25
CA LEU A 1072 22.78 -9.22 -9.20
C LEU A 1072 23.82 -8.62 -10.16
N ALA A 1073 23.44 -8.35 -11.41
CA ALA A 1073 24.31 -7.76 -12.43
C ALA A 1073 24.93 -6.43 -11.95
N ARG A 1074 24.12 -5.49 -11.43
CA ARG A 1074 24.61 -4.22 -10.87
C ARG A 1074 25.52 -4.35 -9.63
N MET A 1075 25.63 -5.55 -9.04
CA MET A 1075 26.57 -5.84 -7.94
C MET A 1075 27.83 -6.51 -8.45
N PHE A 1076 27.71 -7.51 -9.32
CA PHE A 1076 28.84 -8.33 -9.79
C PHE A 1076 29.58 -7.72 -11.00
N GLN A 1077 28.94 -6.84 -11.77
CA GLN A 1077 29.60 -6.02 -12.80
C GLN A 1077 30.69 -5.11 -12.21
N LEU A 1078 30.55 -4.69 -10.94
CA LEU A 1078 31.58 -3.97 -10.16
C LEU A 1078 32.83 -4.81 -9.84
N ILE A 1079 32.83 -6.09 -10.28
CA ILE A 1079 33.91 -7.07 -10.16
C ILE A 1079 34.22 -7.68 -11.55
N GLY A 1080 33.72 -7.07 -12.64
CA GLY A 1080 33.94 -7.52 -14.02
C GLY A 1080 33.10 -8.73 -14.48
N VAL A 1081 32.04 -9.09 -13.75
CA VAL A 1081 31.24 -10.30 -14.00
C VAL A 1081 29.89 -9.96 -14.64
N ASP A 1082 29.62 -10.51 -15.83
CA ASP A 1082 28.25 -10.57 -16.35
C ASP A 1082 27.48 -11.77 -15.77
N VAL A 1083 26.36 -11.47 -15.13
CA VAL A 1083 25.44 -12.45 -14.51
C VAL A 1083 24.40 -12.97 -15.50
N PHE A 1084 24.17 -12.30 -16.64
CA PHE A 1084 23.24 -12.79 -17.66
C PHE A 1084 23.80 -14.00 -18.42
N SER A 1085 25.11 -14.03 -18.70
CA SER A 1085 25.83 -15.19 -19.25
C SER A 1085 25.51 -16.49 -18.48
N TRP A 1086 25.53 -16.44 -17.15
CA TRP A 1086 25.25 -17.60 -16.28
C TRP A 1086 23.86 -18.19 -16.47
N TYR A 1087 22.89 -17.39 -16.93
CA TYR A 1087 21.54 -17.86 -17.28
C TYR A 1087 21.44 -18.33 -18.74
N GLN A 1088 22.26 -17.79 -19.64
CA GLN A 1088 22.35 -18.23 -21.04
C GLN A 1088 23.06 -19.59 -21.18
N GLU A 1089 24.03 -19.87 -20.31
CA GLU A 1089 24.72 -21.17 -20.17
C GLU A 1089 23.80 -22.32 -19.71
N LEU A 1090 22.67 -22.01 -19.06
CA LEU A 1090 21.78 -23.06 -18.56
C LEU A 1090 21.15 -23.80 -19.74
N PRO A 1091 21.12 -25.15 -19.72
CA PRO A 1091 20.50 -25.92 -20.78
C PRO A 1091 19.02 -25.53 -20.88
N ARG A 1092 18.60 -25.12 -22.09
CA ARG A 1092 17.23 -24.62 -22.37
C ARG A 1092 16.21 -25.76 -22.45
N ILE A 1093 16.13 -26.57 -21.39
CA ILE A 1093 15.15 -27.65 -21.24
C ILE A 1093 13.76 -27.02 -21.10
N GLN A 1094 13.09 -26.80 -22.23
CA GLN A 1094 11.68 -26.44 -22.24
C GLN A 1094 10.85 -27.66 -21.83
N LYS A 1095 10.73 -27.91 -20.52
CA LYS A 1095 9.75 -28.87 -20.01
C LYS A 1095 8.36 -28.38 -20.35
N ALA A 1096 7.79 -28.93 -21.42
CA ALA A 1096 6.41 -28.77 -21.80
C ALA A 1096 5.54 -29.44 -20.73
N SER A 1097 5.20 -28.68 -19.68
CA SER A 1097 4.46 -29.20 -18.54
C SER A 1097 3.02 -29.52 -18.97
N CYS A 1098 2.82 -30.73 -19.46
CA CYS A 1098 1.52 -31.29 -19.78
C CYS A 1098 0.71 -31.35 -18.48
N SER A 1099 -0.16 -30.36 -18.31
CA SER A 1099 -1.26 -30.35 -17.34
C SER A 1099 -2.44 -31.11 -17.95
N SER A 1100 -2.16 -32.35 -18.35
CA SER A 1100 -3.12 -33.26 -18.95
C SER A 1100 -3.97 -33.95 -17.88
N VAL A 1101 -5.22 -34.23 -18.25
CA VAL A 1101 -6.23 -35.01 -17.51
C VAL A 1101 -6.61 -34.45 -16.13
N VAL A 1102 -7.65 -33.60 -16.14
CA VAL A 1102 -8.79 -33.81 -15.25
C VAL A 1102 -9.91 -34.35 -16.14
N GLY A 1103 -10.40 -35.55 -15.85
CA GLY A 1103 -11.47 -36.21 -16.60
C GLY A 1103 -12.83 -35.96 -15.97
N GLY A 1104 -13.85 -35.81 -16.82
CA GLY A 1104 -15.25 -35.60 -16.47
C GLY A 1104 -15.97 -35.13 -17.72
N GLU A 1105 -17.01 -35.84 -18.15
CA GLU A 1105 -17.53 -35.74 -19.52
C GLU A 1105 -18.42 -34.49 -19.76
N GLU A 1106 -18.75 -33.75 -18.69
CA GLU A 1106 -19.58 -32.54 -18.73
C GLU A 1106 -18.81 -31.26 -18.36
N ALA A 1107 -17.87 -30.83 -19.22
CA ALA A 1107 -17.25 -29.50 -19.12
C ALA A 1107 -16.89 -28.92 -20.50
N GLY A 1108 -17.37 -27.71 -20.79
CA GLY A 1108 -17.29 -27.11 -22.13
C GLY A 1108 -15.93 -26.52 -22.52
N ARG A 1109 -15.62 -26.63 -23.82
CA ARG A 1109 -14.55 -25.94 -24.58
C ARG A 1109 -13.12 -26.03 -23.99
N LYS A 1110 -12.38 -27.05 -24.45
CA LYS A 1110 -10.91 -27.14 -24.35
C LYS A 1110 -10.28 -25.84 -24.90
N GLY A 1111 -9.47 -25.17 -24.09
CA GLY A 1111 -9.06 -23.77 -24.31
C GLY A 1111 -7.64 -23.55 -24.84
N THR A 1112 -6.81 -24.59 -24.95
CA THR A 1112 -5.42 -24.45 -25.42
C THR A 1112 -4.99 -25.62 -26.32
N ILE A 1113 -4.17 -25.33 -27.32
CA ILE A 1113 -3.63 -26.32 -28.28
C ILE A 1113 -2.87 -27.46 -27.57
N SER A 1114 -2.23 -27.19 -26.43
CA SER A 1114 -1.59 -28.20 -25.58
C SER A 1114 -2.53 -29.24 -24.96
N GLN A 1115 -3.85 -29.05 -25.03
CA GLN A 1115 -4.85 -30.04 -24.63
C GLN A 1115 -5.22 -31.01 -25.77
N TYR A 1116 -4.71 -30.77 -26.97
CA TYR A 1116 -4.88 -31.64 -28.15
C TYR A 1116 -3.61 -32.46 -28.44
N PHE A 1117 -2.43 -31.98 -28.03
CA PHE A 1117 -1.16 -32.73 -28.11
C PHE A 1117 -0.88 -33.51 -26.81
N THR A 1118 -1.30 -34.76 -26.74
CA THR A 1118 -0.97 -35.68 -25.64
C THR A 1118 0.46 -36.24 -25.77
N THR A 1119 1.47 -35.37 -25.67
CA THR A 1119 2.87 -35.78 -25.48
C THR A 1119 3.08 -36.28 -24.05
N LEU A 1120 2.80 -37.57 -23.82
CA LEU A 1120 3.09 -38.22 -22.55
C LEU A 1120 4.61 -38.24 -22.34
N HIS A 1121 5.04 -37.94 -21.12
CA HIS A 1121 6.44 -38.07 -20.71
C HIS A 1121 6.53 -39.27 -19.77
N CYS A 1122 7.54 -40.11 -19.95
CA CYS A 1122 7.78 -41.28 -19.12
C CYS A 1122 8.03 -40.83 -17.66
N PRO A 1123 7.23 -41.24 -16.67
CA PRO A 1123 7.35 -40.73 -15.29
C PRO A 1123 8.67 -41.09 -14.61
N VAL A 1124 9.45 -42.03 -15.16
CA VAL A 1124 10.71 -42.53 -14.58
C VAL A 1124 11.97 -41.87 -15.18
N CYS A 1125 11.93 -41.46 -16.46
CA CYS A 1125 13.09 -40.87 -17.15
C CYS A 1125 12.83 -39.54 -17.87
N ASP A 1126 11.58 -39.06 -17.89
CA ASP A 1126 11.11 -37.84 -18.57
C ASP A 1126 11.26 -37.85 -20.11
N GLU A 1127 11.64 -38.99 -20.71
CA GLU A 1127 11.62 -39.19 -22.17
C GLU A 1127 10.18 -39.16 -22.72
N LEU A 1128 10.01 -38.57 -23.90
CA LEU A 1128 8.73 -38.58 -24.62
C LEU A 1128 8.31 -40.01 -25.00
N THR A 1129 7.04 -40.34 -24.78
CA THR A 1129 6.45 -41.66 -25.08
C THR A 1129 4.98 -41.51 -25.49
N GLN A 1130 4.44 -42.52 -26.16
CA GLN A 1130 2.99 -42.68 -26.36
C GLN A 1130 2.40 -43.79 -25.48
N LEU A 1131 3.24 -44.63 -24.86
CA LEU A 1131 2.85 -45.82 -24.08
C LEU A 1131 2.81 -45.56 -22.56
N GLY A 1132 2.75 -44.29 -22.14
CA GLY A 1132 2.80 -43.85 -20.74
C GLY A 1132 4.18 -43.98 -20.07
N VAL A 1133 4.84 -45.12 -20.27
CA VAL A 1133 6.25 -45.40 -19.94
C VAL A 1133 7.01 -45.60 -21.26
N CYS A 1134 8.29 -45.23 -21.34
CA CYS A 1134 9.09 -45.48 -22.56
C CYS A 1134 9.55 -46.96 -22.65
N SER A 1135 9.88 -47.44 -23.84
CA SER A 1135 10.33 -48.82 -24.07
C SER A 1135 11.57 -49.19 -23.23
N ARG A 1136 12.52 -48.26 -23.06
CA ARG A 1136 13.71 -48.42 -22.20
C ARG A 1136 13.32 -48.74 -20.75
N CYS A 1137 12.46 -47.92 -20.15
CA CYS A 1137 11.98 -48.17 -18.78
C CYS A 1137 11.09 -49.41 -18.70
N ARG A 1138 10.30 -49.74 -19.75
CA ARG A 1138 9.46 -50.94 -19.78
C ARG A 1138 10.27 -52.25 -19.71
N ALA A 1139 11.56 -52.23 -20.08
CA ALA A 1139 12.49 -53.36 -19.91
C ALA A 1139 13.00 -53.56 -18.47
N GLU A 1140 12.82 -52.57 -17.58
CA GLU A 1140 13.19 -52.66 -16.15
C GLU A 1140 11.94 -52.54 -15.24
N PRO A 1141 10.96 -53.45 -15.34
CA PRO A 1141 9.64 -53.28 -14.71
C PRO A 1141 9.69 -53.11 -13.19
N GLN A 1142 10.58 -53.85 -12.51
CA GLN A 1142 10.80 -53.72 -11.06
C GLN A 1142 11.23 -52.30 -10.66
N ARG A 1143 12.12 -51.67 -11.44
CA ARG A 1143 12.58 -50.30 -11.19
C ARG A 1143 11.47 -49.29 -11.45
N VAL A 1144 10.65 -49.50 -12.48
CA VAL A 1144 9.48 -48.65 -12.75
C VAL A 1144 8.50 -48.72 -11.58
N ALA A 1145 8.13 -49.93 -11.15
CA ALA A 1145 7.21 -50.14 -10.04
C ALA A 1145 7.70 -49.51 -8.73
N VAL A 1146 8.97 -49.73 -8.37
CA VAL A 1146 9.58 -49.11 -7.18
C VAL A 1146 9.60 -47.59 -7.28
N THR A 1147 9.99 -47.03 -8.44
CA THR A 1147 10.05 -45.56 -8.61
C THR A 1147 8.66 -44.92 -8.49
N LEU A 1148 7.66 -45.46 -9.19
CA LEU A 1148 6.27 -44.98 -9.15
C LEU A 1148 5.67 -45.05 -7.75
N TYR A 1149 5.85 -46.19 -7.07
CA TYR A 1149 5.38 -46.39 -5.71
C TYR A 1149 6.08 -45.45 -4.72
N GLN A 1150 7.40 -45.26 -4.85
CA GLN A 1150 8.19 -44.35 -4.01
C GLN A 1150 7.74 -42.89 -4.16
N ASP A 1151 7.53 -42.41 -5.39
CA ASP A 1151 7.04 -41.05 -5.64
C ASP A 1151 5.64 -40.84 -5.06
N MET A 1152 4.70 -41.77 -5.32
CA MET A 1152 3.36 -41.72 -4.75
C MET A 1152 3.39 -41.71 -3.21
N ARG A 1153 4.14 -42.62 -2.58
CA ARG A 1153 4.28 -42.67 -1.11
C ARG A 1153 4.95 -41.42 -0.54
N GLN A 1154 5.91 -40.84 -1.26
CA GLN A 1154 6.52 -39.58 -0.86
C GLN A 1154 5.49 -38.45 -0.87
N TRP A 1155 4.64 -38.34 -1.89
CA TRP A 1155 3.63 -37.29 -1.97
C TRP A 1155 2.48 -37.51 -0.96
N GLU A 1156 2.05 -38.76 -0.75
CA GLU A 1156 1.07 -39.13 0.27
C GLU A 1156 1.57 -38.74 1.68
N SER A 1157 2.80 -39.13 2.03
CA SER A 1157 3.40 -38.81 3.33
C SER A 1157 3.64 -37.30 3.51
N GLN A 1158 4.07 -36.58 2.46
CA GLN A 1158 4.19 -35.12 2.51
C GLN A 1158 2.83 -34.45 2.74
N GLN A 1159 1.76 -34.93 2.10
CA GLN A 1159 0.42 -34.40 2.31
C GLN A 1159 -0.05 -34.63 3.76
N GLU A 1160 0.13 -35.83 4.30
CA GLU A 1160 -0.24 -36.14 5.69
C GLU A 1160 0.51 -35.27 6.69
N GLN A 1161 1.83 -35.10 6.53
CA GLN A 1161 2.65 -34.23 7.38
C GLN A 1161 2.19 -32.77 7.32
N LEU A 1162 1.88 -32.24 6.13
CA LEU A 1162 1.37 -30.88 5.95
C LEU A 1162 -0.04 -30.71 6.55
N LEU A 1163 -0.92 -31.69 6.37
CA LEU A 1163 -2.26 -31.69 6.98
C LEU A 1163 -2.18 -31.78 8.51
N LYS A 1164 -1.26 -32.57 9.07
CA LYS A 1164 -1.02 -32.64 10.53
C LYS A 1164 -0.59 -31.28 11.09
N ILE A 1165 0.23 -30.52 10.36
CA ILE A 1165 0.58 -29.13 10.71
C ILE A 1165 -0.67 -28.23 10.66
N CYS A 1166 -1.50 -28.33 9.60
CA CYS A 1166 -2.73 -27.53 9.48
C CYS A 1166 -3.76 -27.85 10.58
N ARG A 1167 -3.94 -29.12 10.95
CA ARG A 1167 -4.82 -29.56 12.06
C ARG A 1167 -4.34 -28.99 13.39
N ASN A 1168 -3.05 -29.14 13.70
CA ASN A 1168 -2.46 -28.55 14.91
C ASN A 1168 -2.56 -27.02 14.97
N CYS A 1169 -2.48 -26.33 13.82
CA CYS A 1169 -2.57 -24.87 13.71
C CYS A 1169 -4.02 -24.34 13.85
N SER A 1170 -5.02 -25.15 13.47
CA SER A 1170 -6.44 -24.78 13.48
C SER A 1170 -7.24 -25.37 14.64
N GLY A 1171 -6.61 -26.17 15.52
CA GLY A 1171 -7.28 -26.91 16.58
C GLY A 1171 -8.26 -27.99 16.09
N CYS A 1172 -8.42 -28.18 14.77
CA CYS A 1172 -9.45 -29.01 14.19
C CYS A 1172 -8.90 -30.35 13.68
N ALA A 1173 -9.61 -31.45 13.95
CA ALA A 1173 -9.23 -32.81 13.54
C ALA A 1173 -9.65 -33.19 12.11
N GLU A 1174 -10.31 -32.28 11.36
CA GLU A 1174 -10.93 -32.58 10.07
C GLU A 1174 -9.96 -33.03 8.98
N ARG A 1175 -10.47 -33.84 8.04
CA ARG A 1175 -9.67 -34.36 6.91
C ARG A 1175 -9.07 -33.24 6.07
N GLN A 1176 -9.87 -32.20 5.77
CA GLN A 1176 -9.46 -30.97 5.11
C GLN A 1176 -9.65 -29.78 6.06
N VAL A 1177 -8.76 -28.79 6.00
CA VAL A 1177 -8.82 -27.55 6.79
C VAL A 1177 -8.99 -26.37 5.83
N PRO A 1178 -10.11 -25.62 5.84
CA PRO A 1178 -10.44 -24.60 4.83
C PRO A 1178 -9.70 -23.26 5.04
N CYS A 1179 -8.42 -23.32 5.38
CA CYS A 1179 -7.60 -22.12 5.66
C CYS A 1179 -7.05 -21.50 4.37
N VAL A 1180 -7.34 -20.20 4.15
CA VAL A 1180 -6.99 -19.43 2.94
C VAL A 1180 -5.84 -18.43 3.15
N SER A 1181 -5.10 -18.54 4.26
CA SER A 1181 -4.04 -17.58 4.63
C SER A 1181 -2.85 -17.57 3.65
N LEU A 1182 -2.87 -16.65 2.69
CA LEU A 1182 -1.77 -16.36 1.73
C LEU A 1182 -0.42 -16.03 2.40
N ASN A 1183 -0.41 -15.64 3.68
CA ASN A 1183 0.83 -15.36 4.40
C ASN A 1183 1.51 -16.63 4.95
N CYS A 1184 0.93 -17.82 4.75
CA CYS A 1184 1.41 -19.09 5.29
C CYS A 1184 2.13 -19.94 4.20
N PRO A 1185 3.42 -20.30 4.37
CA PRO A 1185 4.14 -21.12 3.40
C PRO A 1185 3.57 -22.54 3.27
N VAL A 1186 2.85 -23.03 4.29
CA VAL A 1186 2.21 -24.36 4.30
C VAL A 1186 1.10 -24.43 3.26
N LEU A 1187 0.35 -23.35 3.01
CA LEU A 1187 -0.73 -23.31 2.00
C LEU A 1187 -0.19 -23.62 0.59
N TYR A 1188 0.91 -22.98 0.21
CA TYR A 1188 1.57 -23.19 -1.09
C TYR A 1188 2.21 -24.58 -1.20
N LYS A 1189 2.84 -25.07 -0.11
CA LYS A 1189 3.38 -26.44 -0.06
C LYS A 1189 2.27 -27.47 -0.23
N LEU A 1190 1.14 -27.33 0.47
CA LEU A 1190 0.00 -28.24 0.39
C LEU A 1190 -0.70 -28.18 -0.97
N SER A 1191 -0.93 -26.98 -1.53
CA SER A 1191 -1.48 -26.81 -2.87
C SER A 1191 -0.63 -27.50 -3.94
N ARG A 1192 0.71 -27.38 -3.86
CA ARG A 1192 1.62 -28.07 -4.79
C ARG A 1192 1.56 -29.59 -4.63
N VAL A 1193 1.60 -30.12 -3.40
CA VAL A 1193 1.52 -31.58 -3.17
C VAL A 1193 0.16 -32.13 -3.62
N ASN A 1194 -0.94 -31.40 -3.44
CA ASN A 1194 -2.26 -31.78 -3.98
C ASN A 1194 -2.25 -31.84 -5.52
N ARG A 1195 -1.59 -30.90 -6.20
CA ARG A 1195 -1.38 -30.92 -7.67
C ARG A 1195 -0.40 -32.01 -8.16
N GLN A 1196 0.36 -32.63 -7.26
CA GLN A 1196 1.16 -33.82 -7.55
C GLN A 1196 0.32 -35.09 -7.34
N LEU A 1197 -0.41 -35.18 -6.21
CA LEU A 1197 -1.30 -36.29 -5.90
C LEU A 1197 -2.49 -36.43 -6.86
N SER A 1198 -2.92 -35.38 -7.55
CA SER A 1198 -3.91 -35.51 -8.63
C SER A 1198 -3.41 -36.37 -9.80
N LYS A 1199 -2.11 -36.62 -9.91
CA LYS A 1199 -1.52 -37.59 -10.87
C LYS A 1199 -1.45 -39.02 -10.32
N ALA A 1200 -1.60 -39.23 -9.01
CA ALA A 1200 -1.46 -40.55 -8.41
C ALA A 1200 -2.43 -41.62 -8.94
N PRO A 1201 -3.70 -41.31 -9.34
CA PRO A 1201 -4.56 -42.29 -10.00
C PRO A 1201 -3.99 -42.80 -11.34
N TYR A 1202 -3.44 -41.90 -12.16
CA TYR A 1202 -2.75 -42.28 -13.41
C TYR A 1202 -1.47 -43.07 -13.15
N LEU A 1203 -0.70 -42.73 -12.12
CA LEU A 1203 0.49 -43.52 -11.74
C LEU A 1203 0.12 -44.91 -11.20
N ARG A 1204 -1.04 -45.09 -10.54
CA ARG A 1204 -1.58 -46.40 -10.16
C ARG A 1204 -1.99 -47.21 -11.39
N GLN A 1205 -2.70 -46.60 -12.33
CA GLN A 1205 -3.06 -47.25 -13.61
C GLN A 1205 -1.83 -47.63 -14.46
N LEU A 1206 -0.71 -46.90 -14.34
CA LEU A 1206 0.58 -47.32 -14.92
C LEU A 1206 1.25 -48.44 -14.13
N LEU A 1207 1.14 -48.44 -12.79
CA LEU A 1207 1.66 -49.49 -11.91
C LEU A 1207 0.96 -50.84 -12.20
N GLU A 1208 -0.35 -50.81 -12.44
CA GLU A 1208 -1.20 -51.97 -12.77
C GLU A 1208 -0.88 -52.63 -14.13
N GLN A 1209 0.11 -52.12 -14.88
CA GLN A 1209 0.60 -52.69 -16.15
C GLN A 1209 1.92 -53.49 -15.99
N PHE A 1210 2.38 -53.71 -14.76
CA PHE A 1210 3.67 -54.31 -14.41
C PHE A 1210 3.57 -55.30 -13.23
#